data_AF-A0A7E6EIR9-F1
#
_entry.id   AF-A0A7E6EIR9-F1
#
_cell.length_a   1.000
_cell.length_b   1.000
_cell.length_c   1.000
_cell.angle_alpha   90.00
_cell.angle_beta   90.00
_cell.angle_gamma   90.00
#
_symmetry.space_group_name_H-M   'P 1'
#
loop_
_entity.id
_entity.type
_entity.pdbx_description
1 polymer ?
#
loop_
_entity_poly.entity_id
_entity_poly.type
_entity_poly.pdbx_seq_one_letter_code
_entity_poly.pdbx_strand_id
1 'polypeptide(L)'
;MYRCVVSSCQGRVPLRRFYGTGCHLRPSLSKQPSSTFLRNLRNNELLGVCPQENASTANMTLARCMSGHGHKTDKEIDVQQKSRMDDLPVPQGSWQESFHNLNRSNNIFLAVSSAFFVVTGFTMYKMNCFKWNSGPDIKSIPIKPEAIGLGAGTAATVDSAEAVVEESSVGPDLDVVPAEEPVTPTPTAEEPVAPTPAAEEPVAEESAAPAEEPAAPAAEEPAAPAPVAEEPAAPAPVAEEPAAPAAEEPVAPAPAEEPAAPPPPEDTPPPPPPEDTPPPPPPEDTPPPPPPEETPPPPAEDTPSSPPTTAAEPETPKVEATTRTAENVAPESKATSIDWSQVPAIPAHVPYLLIGAGTASFAAFRSIRSADPKAQVLVVGEENYIPYMRPPLSKELWFSEDKSAVKNLKFKQWNGKERSIFFEPEAFYVEPKKLPYQENGGVSVLSGRKVVKLDASKRQAYLDNGTVIKYDKCLIATGGKPKNLPILSKAGSDVAEKTTLFRNIDDFRSLDKHLEEAKSVAIIGGGFLGSELACALGKKSQSHDLKVYQLFPESGNMGKVLPEYLSLWTTSMVKSEGVDVQPGVSVQTAVLKDNKVSLELNNGTSLDVDHVVVAVGLDPNTELAKTSGLEVDDKFGGFRVNSELEARSNVWVAGDAACFYDIKLGRRRVEHHDHAVVSGRLAGQNMAGAGKAYWHQSMFWSDLGPNVGYEAIGIVDSSLPTVGVFAKATEKDTPQAVVEATGEGLRSETEESAKPSMVPAAQLATPDADENFGKGVIFYLRDKVVVGVLLWNVFNKMPIARKVLKDGVESEDLHEVAKLFNIHET
;
A
#
# COMPACT_ATOMS: atom_id res chain seq x y z
N MET A 1 -31.26 -6.79 -27.11
CA MET A 1 -32.18 -6.36 -26.04
C MET A 1 -32.17 -7.41 -24.94
N TYR A 2 -32.10 -7.03 -23.66
CA TYR A 2 -32.30 -7.96 -22.56
C TYR A 2 -33.80 -8.20 -22.31
N ARG A 3 -34.20 -9.44 -22.01
CA ARG A 3 -35.44 -9.72 -21.26
C ARG A 3 -35.21 -10.89 -20.32
N CYS A 4 -35.24 -10.61 -19.03
CA CYS A 4 -35.08 -11.60 -17.97
C CYS A 4 -36.42 -12.28 -17.66
N VAL A 5 -36.41 -13.60 -17.47
CA VAL A 5 -37.49 -14.37 -16.83
C VAL A 5 -36.84 -15.36 -15.87
N VAL A 6 -37.45 -15.54 -14.70
CA VAL A 6 -36.95 -16.32 -13.54
C VAL A 6 -37.80 -17.61 -13.39
N SER A 7 -37.50 -18.44 -12.38
CA SER A 7 -38.21 -19.66 -11.92
C SER A 7 -37.86 -20.99 -12.61
N SER A 8 -37.79 -22.14 -11.90
CA SER A 8 -37.75 -22.38 -10.43
C SER A 8 -37.59 -23.86 -10.04
N CYS A 9 -37.12 -24.09 -8.80
CA CYS A 9 -37.58 -25.12 -7.85
C CYS A 9 -37.13 -26.61 -7.92
N GLN A 10 -36.85 -27.12 -6.71
CA GLN A 10 -37.17 -28.45 -6.15
C GLN A 10 -36.51 -29.72 -6.74
N GLY A 11 -35.42 -30.16 -6.08
CA GLY A 11 -34.77 -31.45 -6.26
C GLY A 11 -35.39 -32.64 -5.50
N ARG A 12 -34.56 -33.68 -5.24
CA ARG A 12 -34.85 -34.89 -4.42
C ARG A 12 -33.55 -35.59 -4.00
N VAL A 13 -33.61 -36.46 -2.99
CA VAL A 13 -32.50 -37.26 -2.45
C VAL A 13 -32.76 -38.76 -2.64
N PRO A 14 -31.78 -39.51 -3.18
CA PRO A 14 -31.38 -40.85 -2.70
C PRO A 14 -29.83 -41.03 -2.71
N LEU A 15 -29.17 -42.05 -2.13
CA LEU A 15 -29.61 -43.15 -1.25
C LEU A 15 -28.60 -43.40 -0.10
N ARG A 16 -27.82 -44.50 -0.12
CA ARG A 16 -26.81 -44.93 0.88
C ARG A 16 -25.91 -46.04 0.31
N ARG A 17 -24.65 -46.14 0.78
CA ARG A 17 -23.95 -47.35 1.32
C ARG A 17 -22.43 -47.06 1.51
N PHE A 18 -21.62 -47.93 2.13
CA PHE A 18 -21.53 -48.38 3.54
C PHE A 18 -20.20 -49.17 3.71
N TYR A 19 -19.82 -49.51 4.95
CA TYR A 19 -18.59 -50.24 5.37
C TYR A 19 -17.28 -49.42 5.37
N GLY A 20 -16.35 -49.63 6.32
CA GLY A 20 -16.49 -50.44 7.54
C GLY A 20 -15.28 -50.48 8.51
N THR A 21 -15.60 -50.41 9.81
CA THR A 21 -14.93 -51.06 10.97
C THR A 21 -13.41 -50.94 11.23
N GLY A 22 -13.09 -50.44 12.44
CA GLY A 22 -11.85 -50.74 13.19
C GLY A 22 -12.07 -50.41 14.69
N CYS A 23 -11.76 -51.33 15.61
CA CYS A 23 -12.10 -51.23 17.04
C CYS A 23 -10.98 -51.72 17.96
N HIS A 24 -10.72 -51.00 19.07
CA HIS A 24 -10.20 -51.43 20.39
C HIS A 24 -9.93 -50.15 21.24
N LEU A 25 -9.98 -50.09 22.59
CA LEU A 25 -10.63 -50.90 23.63
C LEU A 25 -10.81 -50.01 24.91
N ARG A 26 -11.59 -50.44 25.92
CA ARG A 26 -11.80 -49.75 27.22
C ARG A 26 -11.52 -50.71 28.40
N PRO A 27 -11.18 -50.17 29.59
CA PRO A 27 -12.08 -50.18 30.77
C PRO A 27 -12.27 -48.76 31.36
N SER A 28 -13.44 -48.26 31.79
CA SER A 28 -14.27 -48.58 32.99
C SER A 28 -13.56 -48.24 34.33
N LEU A 29 -14.15 -47.45 35.27
CA LEU A 29 -15.37 -47.69 36.09
C LEU A 29 -15.97 -46.32 36.59
N SER A 30 -17.29 -46.06 36.53
CA SER A 30 -18.33 -46.20 37.60
C SER A 30 -18.16 -45.26 38.84
N LYS A 31 -19.19 -44.61 39.45
CA LYS A 31 -20.65 -44.91 39.58
C LYS A 31 -21.53 -43.64 39.72
N GLN A 32 -22.86 -43.78 39.55
CA GLN A 32 -23.91 -42.97 40.22
C GLN A 32 -24.71 -43.88 41.21
N PRO A 33 -25.72 -43.39 41.98
CA PRO A 33 -27.11 -43.46 41.49
C PRO A 33 -28.17 -42.43 42.03
N SER A 34 -29.07 -41.99 41.12
CA SER A 34 -30.54 -41.76 41.24
C SER A 34 -31.26 -41.07 42.43
N SER A 35 -32.12 -40.06 42.13
CA SER A 35 -33.44 -39.77 42.76
C SER A 35 -34.14 -38.54 42.09
N THR A 36 -35.28 -37.99 42.57
CA THR A 36 -36.71 -38.45 42.42
C THR A 36 -37.61 -37.69 43.44
N PHE A 37 -38.81 -37.12 43.20
CA PHE A 37 -39.62 -36.76 42.00
C PHE A 37 -40.89 -35.93 42.43
N LEU A 38 -41.41 -35.00 41.59
CA LEU A 38 -42.59 -34.09 41.81
C LEU A 38 -42.43 -33.02 42.94
N ARG A 39 -43.15 -31.88 43.01
CA ARG A 39 -44.60 -31.62 42.73
C ARG A 39 -45.00 -30.11 42.67
N ASN A 40 -46.05 -29.80 41.87
CA ASN A 40 -47.04 -28.67 41.95
C ASN A 40 -46.73 -27.17 41.67
N LEU A 41 -47.65 -26.57 40.90
CA LEU A 41 -47.97 -25.14 40.74
C LEU A 41 -49.12 -24.71 41.69
N ARG A 42 -49.18 -23.41 42.08
CA ARG A 42 -50.36 -22.56 42.45
C ARG A 42 -49.89 -21.35 43.31
N ASN A 43 -50.45 -20.13 43.27
CA ASN A 43 -51.40 -19.48 42.34
C ASN A 43 -51.47 -17.93 42.58
N ASN A 44 -52.25 -17.20 41.75
CA ASN A 44 -52.71 -15.79 41.88
C ASN A 44 -51.66 -14.67 41.69
N GLU A 45 -51.98 -13.45 41.19
CA GLU A 45 -53.02 -12.90 40.27
C GLU A 45 -52.47 -11.51 39.82
N LEU A 46 -52.41 -11.13 38.53
CA LEU A 46 -53.45 -10.53 37.66
C LEU A 46 -53.89 -9.08 38.02
N LEU A 47 -54.35 -8.34 37.00
CA LEU A 47 -54.63 -6.87 36.91
C LEU A 47 -53.40 -5.96 36.65
N GLY A 48 -53.48 -4.94 35.78
CA GLY A 48 -54.54 -4.66 34.80
C GLY A 48 -54.49 -3.29 34.09
N VAL A 49 -54.64 -3.33 32.75
CA VAL A 49 -55.33 -2.35 31.86
C VAL A 49 -54.86 -0.88 31.82
N CYS A 50 -54.62 -0.37 30.60
CA CYS A 50 -54.53 1.06 30.26
C CYS A 50 -55.86 1.56 29.64
N PRO A 51 -56.41 2.73 30.04
CA PRO A 51 -57.66 3.28 29.51
C PRO A 51 -57.48 4.22 28.28
N GLN A 52 -58.58 4.50 27.59
CA GLN A 52 -58.65 5.22 26.31
C GLN A 52 -58.71 6.76 26.40
N GLU A 53 -58.33 7.39 25.28
CA GLU A 53 -58.96 8.55 24.61
C GLU A 53 -59.80 9.56 25.42
N ASN A 54 -59.47 10.85 25.25
CA ASN A 54 -60.39 11.78 24.57
C ASN A 54 -59.65 12.98 23.96
N ALA A 55 -60.28 13.68 23.03
CA ALA A 55 -59.66 14.72 22.21
C ALA A 55 -60.19 16.13 22.51
N SER A 56 -59.40 17.16 22.21
CA SER A 56 -59.89 18.44 21.67
C SER A 56 -58.77 19.37 21.20
N THR A 57 -58.94 19.95 20.01
CA THR A 57 -58.43 21.28 19.54
C THR A 57 -56.93 21.64 19.61
N ALA A 58 -56.41 22.59 18.83
CA ALA A 58 -56.65 23.11 17.47
C ALA A 58 -55.65 24.27 17.25
N ASN A 59 -55.33 24.58 15.99
CA ASN A 59 -54.51 25.73 15.54
C ASN A 59 -53.02 25.69 15.98
N MET A 60 -51.98 25.88 15.15
CA MET A 60 -51.76 26.69 13.93
C MET A 60 -51.51 28.18 14.20
N THR A 61 -50.25 28.63 14.02
CA THR A 61 -49.79 29.85 13.27
C THR A 61 -48.36 30.23 13.69
N LEU A 62 -47.60 30.87 12.79
CA LEU A 62 -46.24 31.39 13.02
C LEU A 62 -46.24 32.71 13.82
N ALA A 63 -45.17 33.00 14.57
CA ALA A 63 -44.63 34.37 14.67
C ALA A 63 -43.18 34.39 15.19
N ARG A 64 -42.37 35.35 14.71
CA ARG A 64 -41.15 35.84 15.39
C ARG A 64 -41.55 36.88 16.43
N CYS A 65 -40.80 37.03 17.53
CA CYS A 65 -40.08 38.29 17.86
C CYS A 65 -39.37 38.31 19.23
N MET A 66 -38.07 38.62 19.17
CA MET A 66 -37.34 39.68 19.91
C MET A 66 -37.39 39.82 21.45
N SER A 67 -36.22 40.22 21.97
CA SER A 67 -35.93 40.86 23.28
C SER A 67 -36.28 40.08 24.56
N GLY A 68 -35.23 39.76 25.33
CA GLY A 68 -35.36 39.24 26.70
C GLY A 68 -34.89 40.24 27.75
N HIS A 69 -34.75 39.76 28.98
CA HIS A 69 -33.78 40.17 30.01
C HIS A 69 -33.48 38.93 30.86
N GLY A 70 -32.26 38.79 31.38
CA GLY A 70 -31.80 37.54 32.01
C GLY A 70 -31.56 37.62 33.52
N HIS A 71 -31.22 36.49 34.12
CA HIS A 71 -30.46 36.43 35.38
C HIS A 71 -29.65 35.12 35.45
N LYS A 72 -28.50 35.16 36.14
CA LYS A 72 -27.66 33.97 36.39
C LYS A 72 -28.23 33.13 37.54
N THR A 73 -28.15 31.81 37.42
CA THR A 73 -27.72 30.90 38.48
C THR A 73 -27.15 29.63 37.86
N ASP A 74 -25.98 29.20 38.32
CA ASP A 74 -25.33 27.97 37.87
C ASP A 74 -26.10 26.71 38.32
N LYS A 75 -26.09 25.68 37.46
CA LYS A 75 -26.27 24.28 37.86
C LYS A 75 -25.70 23.36 36.79
N GLU A 76 -25.05 22.29 37.22
CA GLU A 76 -24.37 21.34 36.34
C GLU A 76 -25.36 20.60 35.43
N ILE A 77 -24.97 20.39 34.18
CA ILE A 77 -25.57 19.36 33.32
C ILE A 77 -24.48 18.33 33.07
N ASP A 78 -24.68 17.13 33.65
CA ASP A 78 -23.75 16.01 33.56
C ASP A 78 -23.77 15.43 32.14
N VAL A 79 -22.66 15.58 31.40
CA VAL A 79 -22.51 15.09 30.01
C VAL A 79 -22.02 13.64 30.02
N GLN A 80 -22.85 12.74 30.55
CA GLN A 80 -22.59 11.30 30.53
C GLN A 80 -22.68 10.75 29.11
N GLN A 81 -21.65 9.97 28.75
CA GLN A 81 -21.61 8.99 27.66
C GLN A 81 -22.11 9.47 26.28
N LYS A 82 -21.20 10.09 25.51
CA LYS A 82 -21.06 9.66 24.11
C LYS A 82 -20.74 8.16 24.11
N SER A 83 -21.55 7.35 23.45
CA SER A 83 -21.24 5.93 23.20
C SER A 83 -19.90 5.81 22.48
N ARG A 84 -18.95 5.07 23.04
CA ARG A 84 -17.64 4.82 22.42
C ARG A 84 -17.78 3.70 21.40
N MET A 85 -16.85 3.66 20.43
CA MET A 85 -16.76 2.55 19.48
C MET A 85 -16.45 1.21 20.17
N ASP A 86 -15.91 1.26 21.39
CA ASP A 86 -15.65 0.09 22.26
C ASP A 86 -16.91 -0.43 22.98
N ASP A 87 -17.98 0.38 23.09
CA ASP A 87 -19.26 0.00 23.69
C ASP A 87 -20.17 -0.74 22.69
N LEU A 88 -19.82 -0.72 21.39
CA LEU A 88 -20.58 -1.38 20.34
C LEU A 88 -20.24 -2.88 20.29
N PRO A 89 -21.23 -3.79 20.40
CA PRO A 89 -20.98 -5.21 20.23
C PRO A 89 -20.51 -5.48 18.79
N VAL A 90 -19.37 -6.15 18.63
CA VAL A 90 -18.85 -6.58 17.33
C VAL A 90 -19.93 -7.42 16.63
N PRO A 91 -20.46 -7.00 15.47
CA PRO A 91 -21.52 -7.74 14.80
C PRO A 91 -21.08 -9.15 14.40
N GLN A 92 -21.98 -10.12 14.47
CA GLN A 92 -21.79 -11.39 13.77
C GLN A 92 -22.19 -11.19 12.31
N GLY A 93 -21.19 -11.02 11.46
CA GLY A 93 -21.32 -10.62 10.05
C GLY A 93 -20.54 -9.34 9.77
N SER A 94 -20.31 -9.05 8.49
CA SER A 94 -19.60 -7.85 8.06
C SER A 94 -20.34 -6.56 8.42
N TRP A 95 -19.62 -5.44 8.50
CA TRP A 95 -20.26 -4.12 8.60
C TRP A 95 -21.19 -3.84 7.40
N GLN A 96 -20.88 -4.36 6.21
CA GLN A 96 -21.75 -4.24 5.04
C GLN A 96 -23.05 -5.03 5.19
N GLU A 97 -23.04 -6.27 5.69
CA GLU A 97 -24.29 -6.99 5.99
C GLU A 97 -25.11 -6.28 7.06
N SER A 98 -24.44 -5.75 8.09
CA SER A 98 -25.08 -4.97 9.16
C SER A 98 -25.74 -3.69 8.61
N PHE A 99 -25.02 -2.94 7.77
CA PHE A 99 -25.50 -1.73 7.10
C PHE A 99 -26.61 -2.02 6.09
N HIS A 100 -26.48 -3.09 5.28
CA HIS A 100 -27.52 -3.52 4.34
C HIS A 100 -28.79 -3.99 5.07
N ASN A 101 -28.67 -4.70 6.19
CA ASN A 101 -29.81 -5.08 7.01
C ASN A 101 -30.48 -3.86 7.67
N LEU A 102 -29.71 -2.88 8.15
CA LEU A 102 -30.24 -1.64 8.70
C LEU A 102 -30.97 -0.81 7.63
N ASN A 103 -30.37 -0.62 6.45
CA ASN A 103 -31.01 0.06 5.31
C ASN A 103 -32.22 -0.73 4.78
N ARG A 104 -32.19 -2.07 4.79
CA ARG A 104 -33.36 -2.89 4.45
C ARG A 104 -34.51 -2.67 5.44
N SER A 105 -34.21 -2.58 6.74
CA SER A 105 -35.20 -2.25 7.77
C SER A 105 -35.78 -0.85 7.55
N ASN A 106 -34.93 0.16 7.33
CA ASN A 106 -35.35 1.54 7.06
C ASN A 106 -36.20 1.66 5.78
N ASN A 107 -35.83 0.95 4.71
CA ASN A 107 -36.59 0.93 3.46
C ASN A 107 -37.94 0.21 3.61
N ILE A 108 -38.02 -0.85 4.43
CA ILE A 108 -39.30 -1.50 4.79
C ILE A 108 -40.16 -0.52 5.60
N PHE A 109 -39.58 0.20 6.56
CA PHE A 109 -40.29 1.21 7.36
C PHE A 109 -40.85 2.33 6.47
N LEU A 110 -40.04 2.88 5.55
CA LEU A 110 -40.46 3.85 4.53
C LEU A 110 -41.59 3.33 3.64
N ALA A 111 -41.51 2.08 3.18
CA ALA A 111 -42.55 1.47 2.35
C ALA A 111 -43.87 1.27 3.12
N VAL A 112 -43.81 0.81 4.37
CA VAL A 112 -44.98 0.66 5.25
C VAL A 112 -45.59 2.01 5.61
N SER A 113 -44.79 3.03 5.94
CA SER A 113 -45.28 4.40 6.16
C SER A 113 -45.95 4.97 4.91
N SER A 114 -45.37 4.78 3.73
CA SER A 114 -45.93 5.25 2.46
C SER A 114 -47.28 4.56 2.15
N ALA A 115 -47.36 3.24 2.36
CA ALA A 115 -48.61 2.50 2.22
C ALA A 115 -49.68 2.98 3.22
N PHE A 116 -49.30 3.26 4.47
CA PHE A 116 -50.21 3.79 5.48
C PHE A 116 -50.76 5.17 5.11
N PHE A 117 -49.92 6.08 4.59
CA PHE A 117 -50.35 7.39 4.08
C PHE A 117 -51.30 7.26 2.87
N VAL A 118 -51.02 6.36 1.93
CA VAL A 118 -51.91 6.12 0.77
C VAL A 118 -53.26 5.55 1.21
N VAL A 119 -53.29 4.57 2.10
CA VAL A 119 -54.54 3.99 2.63
C VAL A 119 -55.33 5.00 3.46
N THR A 120 -54.66 5.78 4.31
CA THR A 120 -55.30 6.84 5.10
C THR A 120 -55.86 7.94 4.21
N GLY A 121 -55.10 8.40 3.21
CA GLY A 121 -55.55 9.40 2.23
C GLY A 121 -56.74 8.93 1.40
N PHE A 122 -56.72 7.69 0.91
CA PHE A 122 -57.84 7.10 0.17
C PHE A 122 -59.09 6.89 1.06
N THR A 123 -58.88 6.59 2.34
CA THR A 123 -59.97 6.48 3.33
C THR A 123 -60.57 7.85 3.64
N MET A 124 -59.75 8.88 3.89
CA MET A 124 -60.21 10.27 4.06
C MET A 124 -60.92 10.82 2.82
N TYR A 125 -60.48 10.45 1.62
CA TYR A 125 -61.17 10.75 0.37
C TYR A 125 -62.56 10.10 0.31
N LYS A 126 -62.66 8.79 0.61
CA LYS A 126 -63.96 8.10 0.67
C LYS A 126 -64.88 8.58 1.81
N MET A 127 -64.32 9.06 2.91
CA MET A 127 -65.05 9.71 4.00
C MET A 127 -65.34 11.20 3.73
N ASN A 128 -65.01 11.70 2.54
CA ASN A 128 -65.31 13.05 2.05
C ASN A 128 -64.68 14.18 2.90
N CYS A 129 -63.60 13.89 3.63
CA CYS A 129 -62.94 14.80 4.56
C CYS A 129 -62.23 15.98 3.88
N PHE A 130 -61.95 15.87 2.57
CA PHE A 130 -61.40 16.93 1.74
C PHE A 130 -62.16 17.00 0.41
N LYS A 131 -62.67 18.18 0.06
CA LYS A 131 -63.15 18.47 -1.30
C LYS A 131 -62.00 18.99 -2.14
N TRP A 132 -61.51 18.18 -3.08
CA TRP A 132 -60.51 18.64 -4.06
C TRP A 132 -61.22 19.55 -5.08
N ASN A 133 -60.83 20.81 -5.15
CA ASN A 133 -61.54 21.81 -5.95
C ASN A 133 -61.14 21.69 -7.42
N SER A 134 -62.01 21.13 -8.26
CA SER A 134 -61.73 20.86 -9.67
C SER A 134 -61.64 22.15 -10.50
N GLY A 135 -60.52 22.32 -11.22
CA GLY A 135 -60.42 23.28 -12.32
C GLY A 135 -61.35 22.92 -13.50
N PRO A 136 -61.57 23.85 -14.45
CA PRO A 136 -62.58 23.71 -15.50
C PRO A 136 -62.33 22.54 -16.47
N ASP A 137 -63.42 21.99 -17.00
CA ASP A 137 -63.44 20.80 -17.86
C ASP A 137 -62.87 21.09 -19.27
N ILE A 138 -61.84 20.33 -19.66
CA ILE A 138 -61.09 20.47 -20.92
C ILE A 138 -61.89 20.02 -22.16
N LYS A 139 -63.10 19.45 -22.00
CA LYS A 139 -63.95 18.94 -23.10
C LYS A 139 -64.56 19.99 -24.05
N SER A 140 -64.07 21.23 -24.06
CA SER A 140 -64.68 22.36 -24.79
C SER A 140 -63.80 23.02 -25.87
N ILE A 141 -62.74 22.34 -26.36
CA ILE A 141 -61.97 22.77 -27.55
C ILE A 141 -62.27 21.86 -28.74
N PRO A 142 -63.08 22.30 -29.74
CA PRO A 142 -63.43 21.50 -30.91
C PRO A 142 -62.45 21.71 -32.08
N ILE A 143 -62.12 20.64 -32.80
CA ILE A 143 -61.45 20.68 -34.10
C ILE A 143 -62.27 19.84 -35.09
N LYS A 144 -62.46 20.34 -36.31
CA LYS A 144 -63.07 19.62 -37.45
C LYS A 144 -62.07 19.49 -38.61
N PRO A 145 -62.20 18.46 -39.48
CA PRO A 145 -61.16 18.09 -40.44
C PRO A 145 -61.47 18.47 -41.90
N GLU A 146 -60.41 18.54 -42.74
CA GLU A 146 -60.29 18.26 -44.19
C GLU A 146 -58.91 18.82 -44.67
N ALA A 147 -58.18 18.31 -45.67
CA ALA A 147 -58.24 17.05 -46.44
C ALA A 147 -56.90 16.78 -47.21
N ILE A 148 -56.85 15.63 -47.92
CA ILE A 148 -55.86 15.21 -48.96
C ILE A 148 -54.52 14.63 -48.41
N GLY A 149 -53.99 13.49 -48.88
CA GLY A 149 -54.33 12.67 -50.06
C GLY A 149 -54.09 11.15 -49.92
N LEU A 150 -54.11 10.43 -51.05
CA LEU A 150 -54.38 8.98 -51.15
C LEU A 150 -53.13 8.08 -51.33
N GLY A 151 -53.24 6.82 -50.91
CA GLY A 151 -52.36 5.71 -51.30
C GLY A 151 -52.91 4.35 -50.85
N ALA A 152 -53.27 3.47 -51.80
CA ALA A 152 -53.76 2.10 -51.55
C ALA A 152 -52.76 1.07 -52.15
N GLY A 153 -52.73 -0.20 -51.75
CA GLY A 153 -53.57 -0.93 -50.77
C GLY A 153 -53.40 -2.46 -50.95
N THR A 154 -54.52 -3.19 -50.93
CA THR A 154 -54.70 -4.66 -51.16
C THR A 154 -54.14 -5.63 -50.10
N ALA A 155 -54.62 -6.87 -50.14
CA ALA A 155 -54.47 -7.91 -49.12
C ALA A 155 -54.45 -9.33 -49.74
N ALA A 156 -54.00 -10.33 -48.98
CA ALA A 156 -54.12 -11.76 -49.27
C ALA A 156 -54.23 -12.57 -47.96
N THR A 157 -54.72 -13.82 -48.03
CA THR A 157 -55.23 -14.60 -46.88
C THR A 157 -55.06 -16.12 -47.05
N VAL A 158 -54.94 -16.86 -45.93
CA VAL A 158 -54.99 -18.35 -45.77
C VAL A 158 -53.94 -19.17 -46.58
N ASP A 159 -53.63 -20.46 -46.35
CA ASP A 159 -54.02 -21.55 -45.40
C ASP A 159 -52.75 -22.44 -45.18
N SER A 160 -52.41 -23.07 -44.04
CA SER A 160 -52.96 -24.26 -43.29
C SER A 160 -52.39 -25.65 -43.70
N ALA A 161 -52.54 -26.64 -42.79
CA ALA A 161 -52.03 -28.04 -42.74
C ALA A 161 -50.54 -28.24 -42.28
N GLU A 162 -50.11 -29.22 -41.44
CA GLU A 162 -50.52 -30.60 -41.03
C GLU A 162 -50.05 -31.74 -41.97
N ALA A 163 -49.61 -32.96 -41.53
CA ALA A 163 -49.32 -33.57 -40.20
C ALA A 163 -48.53 -34.92 -40.34
N VAL A 164 -48.40 -35.73 -39.26
CA VAL A 164 -48.05 -37.21 -39.21
C VAL A 164 -46.54 -37.56 -39.45
N VAL A 165 -45.77 -38.44 -38.75
CA VAL A 165 -45.92 -39.72 -37.95
C VAL A 165 -45.74 -40.98 -38.87
N GLU A 166 -45.09 -42.13 -38.54
CA GLU A 166 -44.84 -42.89 -37.29
C GLU A 166 -43.41 -43.54 -37.17
N GLU A 167 -43.26 -44.85 -36.86
CA GLU A 167 -42.01 -45.56 -36.44
C GLU A 167 -41.47 -46.66 -37.42
N SER A 168 -40.22 -47.14 -37.25
CA SER A 168 -39.89 -48.51 -36.76
C SER A 168 -38.52 -49.15 -37.17
N SER A 169 -38.08 -50.10 -36.32
CA SER A 169 -36.84 -50.89 -36.17
C SER A 169 -36.34 -51.84 -37.29
N VAL A 170 -35.06 -52.28 -37.24
CA VAL A 170 -34.58 -53.70 -37.06
C VAL A 170 -33.03 -53.84 -37.20
N GLY A 171 -32.42 -54.84 -36.54
CA GLY A 171 -31.00 -55.26 -36.67
C GLY A 171 -30.81 -56.44 -37.65
N PRO A 172 -30.11 -57.57 -37.33
CA PRO A 172 -29.31 -57.95 -36.14
C PRO A 172 -27.82 -57.54 -36.29
N ASP A 173 -26.68 -58.23 -36.01
CA ASP A 173 -26.15 -59.57 -35.54
C ASP A 173 -24.67 -59.31 -35.09
N LEU A 174 -23.71 -60.18 -34.69
CA LEU A 174 -23.48 -61.42 -33.87
C LEU A 174 -21.92 -61.59 -33.85
N ASP A 175 -21.16 -62.30 -33.00
CA ASP A 175 -21.23 -63.13 -31.76
C ASP A 175 -19.80 -63.01 -31.08
N VAL A 176 -19.27 -63.66 -30.04
CA VAL A 176 -19.61 -64.76 -29.08
C VAL A 176 -18.74 -64.57 -27.79
N VAL A 177 -18.84 -65.45 -26.77
CA VAL A 177 -18.00 -65.43 -25.54
C VAL A 177 -17.54 -66.83 -25.10
N PRO A 178 -16.36 -66.98 -24.46
CA PRO A 178 -16.33 -67.41 -23.04
C PRO A 178 -15.16 -66.79 -22.22
N ALA A 179 -14.60 -67.51 -21.22
CA ALA A 179 -13.64 -67.05 -20.21
C ALA A 179 -12.76 -68.21 -19.66
N GLU A 180 -11.69 -67.92 -18.90
CA GLU A 180 -11.21 -68.72 -17.74
C GLU A 180 -10.06 -68.05 -16.94
N GLU A 181 -9.93 -68.42 -15.66
CA GLU A 181 -8.73 -68.29 -14.79
C GLU A 181 -8.31 -69.73 -14.36
N PRO A 182 -7.24 -70.01 -13.55
CA PRO A 182 -6.12 -69.20 -13.05
C PRO A 182 -4.74 -69.91 -13.28
N VAL A 183 -3.80 -69.76 -12.32
CA VAL A 183 -2.59 -70.58 -11.99
C VAL A 183 -1.21 -69.96 -12.30
N THR A 184 -0.30 -70.09 -11.31
CA THR A 184 1.11 -69.67 -11.29
C THR A 184 2.07 -70.75 -11.79
N PRO A 185 3.37 -70.43 -11.94
CA PRO A 185 4.32 -71.21 -11.12
C PRO A 185 5.46 -70.41 -10.47
N THR A 186 5.82 -70.86 -9.28
CA THR A 186 7.11 -70.70 -8.57
C THR A 186 7.81 -72.09 -8.55
N PRO A 187 8.97 -72.32 -7.90
CA PRO A 187 10.09 -71.42 -7.52
C PRO A 187 11.47 -72.00 -7.93
N THR A 188 12.55 -71.25 -7.66
CA THR A 188 13.79 -71.83 -7.12
C THR A 188 14.38 -70.88 -6.08
N ALA A 189 15.02 -71.41 -5.03
CA ALA A 189 15.71 -70.64 -4.01
C ALA A 189 16.96 -71.39 -3.55
N GLU A 190 18.04 -70.67 -3.21
CA GLU A 190 19.13 -71.19 -2.38
C GLU A 190 19.91 -70.03 -1.73
N GLU A 191 19.93 -70.01 -0.41
CA GLU A 191 20.94 -69.38 0.45
C GLU A 191 21.94 -70.47 0.92
N PRO A 192 23.00 -70.19 1.71
CA PRO A 192 23.76 -68.95 1.93
C PRO A 192 25.26 -69.19 1.61
N VAL A 193 26.19 -68.35 2.09
CA VAL A 193 27.41 -68.73 2.86
C VAL A 193 28.35 -67.52 3.05
N ALA A 194 28.85 -67.35 4.28
CA ALA A 194 29.95 -66.46 4.69
C ALA A 194 31.15 -67.34 5.17
N PRO A 195 32.39 -66.88 5.49
CA PRO A 195 32.68 -65.68 6.30
C PRO A 195 34.04 -64.93 6.04
N THR A 196 34.31 -64.01 6.98
CA THR A 196 35.51 -63.24 7.42
C THR A 196 36.85 -64.02 7.59
N PRO A 197 37.98 -63.46 8.13
CA PRO A 197 38.34 -62.07 8.54
C PRO A 197 39.78 -61.54 8.22
N ALA A 198 40.00 -60.23 8.44
CA ALA A 198 41.14 -59.61 9.15
C ALA A 198 40.73 -58.15 9.54
N ALA A 199 40.90 -57.57 10.74
CA ALA A 199 41.97 -57.59 11.77
C ALA A 199 43.20 -56.75 11.34
N GLU A 200 43.80 -55.87 12.17
CA GLU A 200 43.74 -55.67 13.64
C GLU A 200 43.42 -54.22 14.09
N GLU A 201 43.55 -53.92 15.40
CA GLU A 201 43.00 -52.76 16.12
C GLU A 201 44.04 -51.67 16.57
N PRO A 202 44.16 -51.18 17.84
CA PRO A 202 43.79 -49.77 18.11
C PRO A 202 44.80 -48.95 18.95
N VAL A 203 44.50 -47.66 19.17
CA VAL A 203 44.76 -46.94 20.44
C VAL A 203 43.56 -46.01 20.72
N ALA A 204 43.24 -45.76 21.99
CA ALA A 204 42.12 -44.92 22.43
C ALA A 204 42.56 -43.83 23.44
N GLU A 205 41.64 -42.91 23.74
CA GLU A 205 41.60 -41.97 24.88
C GLU A 205 42.81 -41.03 25.14
N GLU A 206 42.56 -39.73 25.13
CA GLU A 206 42.76 -38.92 26.35
C GLU A 206 41.75 -37.74 26.39
N SER A 207 41.52 -37.17 27.57
CA SER A 207 40.56 -36.09 27.82
C SER A 207 41.23 -34.88 28.48
N ALA A 208 40.92 -33.66 28.05
CA ALA A 208 41.34 -32.45 28.76
C ALA A 208 40.43 -31.23 28.49
N ALA A 209 40.11 -30.52 29.56
CA ALA A 209 39.57 -29.16 29.62
C ALA A 209 39.79 -28.64 31.07
N PRO A 210 39.70 -27.33 31.38
CA PRO A 210 39.89 -26.14 30.54
C PRO A 210 40.89 -25.11 31.16
N ALA A 211 41.56 -24.31 30.32
CA ALA A 211 42.33 -23.10 30.67
C ALA A 211 42.71 -22.36 29.36
N GLU A 212 42.98 -21.06 29.26
CA GLU A 212 42.88 -19.91 30.19
C GLU A 212 42.74 -18.61 29.34
N GLU A 213 42.42 -17.45 29.94
CA GLU A 213 42.53 -16.15 29.24
C GLU A 213 44.00 -15.77 28.97
N PRO A 214 44.24 -14.82 28.05
CA PRO A 214 44.94 -13.62 28.53
C PRO A 214 44.25 -12.30 28.17
N ALA A 215 44.43 -11.34 29.08
CA ALA A 215 43.81 -10.01 29.08
C ALA A 215 44.22 -9.09 27.91
N ALA A 216 43.40 -8.05 27.71
CA ALA A 216 43.70 -6.94 26.80
C ALA A 216 44.78 -5.98 27.35
N PRO A 217 45.55 -5.30 26.47
CA PRO A 217 46.24 -4.06 26.80
C PRO A 217 45.29 -2.84 26.67
N ALA A 218 45.54 -1.79 27.46
CA ALA A 218 44.84 -0.51 27.37
C ALA A 218 45.49 0.45 26.35
N ALA A 219 44.87 1.62 26.15
CA ALA A 219 45.23 2.58 25.11
C ALA A 219 46.49 3.43 25.40
N GLU A 220 47.13 3.89 24.32
CA GLU A 220 47.87 5.15 24.26
C GLU A 220 47.29 6.00 23.12
N GLU A 221 47.19 7.32 23.32
CA GLU A 221 46.91 8.29 22.26
C GLU A 221 48.16 8.55 21.40
N PRO A 222 47.97 9.01 20.16
CA PRO A 222 48.68 10.24 19.77
C PRO A 222 47.77 11.30 19.13
N ALA A 223 48.15 12.56 19.32
CA ALA A 223 47.37 13.73 18.94
C ALA A 223 47.36 14.03 17.43
N ALA A 224 46.35 14.80 16.99
CA ALA A 224 46.18 15.25 15.61
C ALA A 224 47.08 16.45 15.24
N PRO A 225 47.61 16.49 13.99
CA PRO A 225 48.10 17.71 13.35
C PRO A 225 47.06 18.36 12.42
N ALA A 226 47.16 19.68 12.25
CA ALA A 226 46.34 20.49 11.34
C ALA A 226 46.91 20.50 9.89
N PRO A 227 46.15 20.95 8.87
CA PRO A 227 46.50 20.71 7.47
C PRO A 227 47.53 21.71 6.89
N VAL A 228 48.20 21.28 5.82
CA VAL A 228 48.99 22.12 4.91
C VAL A 228 48.44 21.91 3.49
N ALA A 229 48.34 22.97 2.70
CA ALA A 229 47.90 22.93 1.32
C ALA A 229 49.10 22.99 0.36
N GLU A 230 48.99 22.36 -0.81
CA GLU A 230 49.94 22.55 -1.91
C GLU A 230 49.20 22.45 -3.27
N GLU A 231 49.80 23.04 -4.31
CA GLU A 231 49.13 23.48 -5.55
C GLU A 231 49.62 22.66 -6.78
N PRO A 232 48.76 22.32 -7.77
CA PRO A 232 49.14 21.45 -8.87
C PRO A 232 50.00 22.13 -9.95
N ALA A 233 51.12 21.50 -10.33
CA ALA A 233 52.00 21.96 -11.41
C ALA A 233 51.49 21.59 -12.82
N ALA A 234 51.85 22.41 -13.82
CA ALA A 234 51.33 22.33 -15.19
C ALA A 234 52.14 21.43 -16.17
N PRO A 235 51.51 20.93 -17.26
CA PRO A 235 52.15 20.10 -18.29
C PRO A 235 52.55 20.87 -19.58
N ALA A 236 53.52 20.34 -20.33
CA ALA A 236 53.95 20.80 -21.67
C ALA A 236 54.90 19.75 -22.34
N PRO A 237 55.16 19.76 -23.67
CA PRO A 237 54.30 20.17 -24.79
C PRO A 237 54.36 19.27 -26.08
N VAL A 238 53.28 19.30 -26.88
CA VAL A 238 53.18 19.32 -28.38
C VAL A 238 53.87 18.26 -29.27
N ALA A 239 53.07 17.59 -30.14
CA ALA A 239 53.27 17.24 -31.57
C ALA A 239 52.13 16.31 -32.06
N GLU A 240 51.60 16.28 -33.30
CA GLU A 240 51.60 17.18 -34.48
C GLU A 240 50.38 16.80 -35.38
N GLU A 241 49.95 17.65 -36.33
CA GLU A 241 48.72 17.48 -37.14
C GLU A 241 48.98 17.60 -38.67
N PRO A 242 48.31 16.79 -39.53
CA PRO A 242 48.25 16.99 -40.99
C PRO A 242 46.91 17.59 -41.47
N ALA A 243 46.96 18.67 -42.26
CA ALA A 243 45.81 19.49 -42.63
C ALA A 243 45.05 19.07 -43.92
N ALA A 244 43.85 19.63 -44.09
CA ALA A 244 43.06 19.64 -45.34
C ALA A 244 42.56 21.09 -45.67
N PRO A 245 42.25 21.43 -46.93
CA PRO A 245 42.29 22.83 -47.42
C PRO A 245 40.96 23.60 -47.34
N ALA A 246 41.06 24.93 -47.49
CA ALA A 246 39.94 25.88 -47.51
C ALA A 246 39.62 26.40 -48.92
N ALA A 247 38.37 26.82 -49.16
CA ALA A 247 37.98 28.01 -49.96
C ALA A 247 36.47 28.32 -49.91
N GLU A 248 36.13 29.56 -50.29
CA GLU A 248 34.83 30.12 -50.75
C GLU A 248 33.68 30.35 -49.74
N GLU A 249 33.38 31.65 -49.51
CA GLU A 249 32.09 32.16 -49.02
C GLU A 249 31.07 32.29 -50.17
N PRO A 250 29.76 32.24 -49.88
CA PRO A 250 28.77 32.93 -50.72
C PRO A 250 27.82 33.87 -49.93
N VAL A 251 28.06 35.16 -50.10
CA VAL A 251 27.08 36.27 -50.33
C VAL A 251 25.62 36.05 -49.89
N ALA A 252 25.13 36.94 -49.02
CA ALA A 252 23.71 37.04 -48.65
C ALA A 252 22.83 37.70 -49.75
N PRO A 253 21.61 37.21 -50.01
CA PRO A 253 20.63 37.85 -50.90
C PRO A 253 19.77 38.92 -50.19
N ALA A 254 19.20 39.82 -50.98
CA ALA A 254 18.30 40.91 -50.56
C ALA A 254 16.81 40.46 -50.46
N PRO A 255 15.92 41.21 -49.80
CA PRO A 255 14.52 40.78 -49.55
C PRO A 255 13.62 40.91 -50.78
N ALA A 256 12.58 40.06 -50.87
CA ALA A 256 11.59 40.07 -51.94
C ALA A 256 10.15 39.82 -51.43
N GLU A 257 9.30 40.84 -51.64
CA GLU A 257 7.84 40.87 -51.88
C GLU A 257 6.84 39.97 -51.11
N GLU A 258 5.81 40.62 -50.56
CA GLU A 258 4.58 39.98 -50.06
C GLU A 258 3.70 39.42 -51.19
N PRO A 259 3.14 38.20 -51.08
CA PRO A 259 2.00 37.77 -51.86
C PRO A 259 0.69 38.33 -51.28
N ALA A 260 -0.21 38.80 -52.14
CA ALA A 260 -1.44 39.50 -51.74
C ALA A 260 -2.49 38.62 -51.05
N ALA A 261 -3.33 39.25 -50.21
CA ALA A 261 -4.40 38.59 -49.46
C ALA A 261 -5.58 38.13 -50.35
N PRO A 262 -6.25 37.01 -50.01
CA PRO A 262 -7.48 36.57 -50.68
C PRO A 262 -8.70 37.45 -50.32
N PRO A 263 -9.76 37.46 -51.15
CA PRO A 263 -10.93 38.32 -50.95
C PRO A 263 -11.83 37.88 -49.78
N PRO A 264 -12.65 38.79 -49.22
CA PRO A 264 -13.57 38.48 -48.13
C PRO A 264 -14.78 37.64 -48.60
N PRO A 265 -15.35 36.78 -47.74
CA PRO A 265 -16.63 36.12 -48.00
C PRO A 265 -17.81 37.09 -47.84
N GLU A 266 -18.87 36.87 -48.62
CA GLU A 266 -20.10 37.68 -48.61
C GLU A 266 -21.06 37.31 -47.44
N ASP A 267 -22.08 38.16 -47.25
CA ASP A 267 -22.99 38.23 -46.11
C ASP A 267 -23.56 36.91 -45.58
N THR A 268 -23.47 36.75 -44.26
CA THR A 268 -24.44 35.97 -43.46
C THR A 268 -25.04 36.86 -42.37
N PRO A 269 -26.36 36.76 -42.09
CA PRO A 269 -27.05 37.71 -41.22
C PRO A 269 -26.64 37.56 -39.75
N PRO A 270 -26.58 38.66 -38.98
CA PRO A 270 -26.22 38.62 -37.57
C PRO A 270 -27.28 37.88 -36.73
N PRO A 271 -26.87 37.21 -35.63
CA PRO A 271 -27.81 36.63 -34.68
C PRO A 271 -28.64 37.71 -33.96
N PRO A 272 -29.84 37.39 -33.45
CA PRO A 272 -30.65 38.33 -32.70
C PRO A 272 -29.94 38.79 -31.41
N PRO A 273 -30.20 40.03 -30.93
CA PRO A 273 -29.63 40.52 -29.69
C PRO A 273 -30.11 39.71 -28.48
N PRO A 274 -29.28 39.53 -27.43
CA PRO A 274 -29.72 38.89 -26.19
C PRO A 274 -30.76 39.75 -25.46
N GLU A 275 -31.74 39.10 -24.83
CA GLU A 275 -32.72 39.76 -23.97
C GLU A 275 -32.08 40.23 -22.65
N ASP A 276 -32.61 41.32 -22.07
CA ASP A 276 -32.06 41.98 -20.87
C ASP A 276 -32.06 41.06 -19.62
N THR A 277 -30.91 40.46 -19.30
CA THR A 277 -30.65 39.92 -17.96
C THR A 277 -30.28 41.07 -17.01
N PRO A 278 -30.98 41.27 -15.88
CA PRO A 278 -30.66 42.34 -14.95
C PRO A 278 -29.28 42.13 -14.28
N PRO A 279 -28.57 43.20 -13.89
CA PRO A 279 -27.25 43.10 -13.28
C PRO A 279 -27.30 42.42 -11.90
N PRO A 280 -26.22 41.75 -11.48
CA PRO A 280 -26.13 41.15 -10.15
C PRO A 280 -26.18 42.22 -9.04
N PRO A 281 -26.64 41.86 -7.83
CA PRO A 281 -26.61 42.78 -6.69
C PRO A 281 -25.17 43.16 -6.31
N PRO A 282 -24.96 44.35 -5.71
CA PRO A 282 -23.66 44.75 -5.19
C PRO A 282 -23.20 43.81 -4.04
N PRO A 283 -21.87 43.68 -3.81
CA PRO A 283 -21.36 42.88 -2.70
C PRO A 283 -21.72 43.50 -1.35
N GLU A 284 -22.02 42.66 -0.36
CA GLU A 284 -22.17 43.08 1.04
C GLU A 284 -20.80 43.28 1.71
N ASP A 285 -20.70 44.27 2.60
CA ASP A 285 -19.44 44.66 3.26
C ASP A 285 -18.87 43.56 4.17
N THR A 286 -17.70 43.01 3.79
CA THR A 286 -16.85 42.24 4.71
C THR A 286 -16.04 43.20 5.60
N PRO A 287 -16.04 43.04 6.95
CA PRO A 287 -15.24 43.87 7.83
C PRO A 287 -13.72 43.63 7.63
N PRO A 288 -12.88 44.65 7.89
CA PRO A 288 -11.43 44.55 7.68
C PRO A 288 -10.75 43.60 8.69
N PRO A 289 -9.57 43.06 8.35
CA PRO A 289 -8.77 42.25 9.27
C PRO A 289 -8.20 43.09 10.44
N PRO A 290 -7.87 42.45 11.58
CA PRO A 290 -7.19 43.11 12.68
C PRO A 290 -5.75 43.55 12.30
N PRO A 291 -5.21 44.59 12.95
CA PRO A 291 -3.83 45.05 12.72
C PRO A 291 -2.80 44.03 13.25
N PRO A 292 -1.55 44.06 12.72
CA PRO A 292 -0.45 43.24 13.24
C PRO A 292 0.02 43.72 14.63
N GLU A 293 0.49 42.79 15.46
CA GLU A 293 1.19 43.11 16.71
C GLU A 293 2.64 43.58 16.44
N GLU A 294 3.15 44.46 17.30
CA GLU A 294 4.47 45.09 17.15
C GLU A 294 5.60 44.19 17.67
N THR A 295 6.60 43.91 16.83
CA THR A 295 7.89 43.35 17.28
C THR A 295 8.82 44.47 17.75
N PRO A 296 9.50 44.33 18.92
CA PRO A 296 10.45 45.33 19.39
C PRO A 296 11.72 45.39 18.51
N PRO A 297 12.39 46.55 18.41
CA PRO A 297 13.57 46.73 17.55
C PRO A 297 14.85 46.11 18.14
N PRO A 298 15.85 45.80 17.29
CA PRO A 298 17.17 45.36 17.74
C PRO A 298 17.98 46.52 18.37
N PRO A 299 18.93 46.23 19.28
CA PRO A 299 19.91 47.21 19.74
C PRO A 299 20.89 47.59 18.61
N ALA A 300 21.32 48.85 18.59
CA ALA A 300 22.24 49.36 17.56
C ALA A 300 23.71 49.04 17.88
N GLU A 301 24.51 48.85 16.84
CA GLU A 301 25.97 48.85 16.92
C GLU A 301 26.51 50.28 16.81
N ASP A 302 27.32 50.72 17.77
CA ASP A 302 28.07 51.97 17.71
C ASP A 302 29.57 51.67 17.56
N THR A 303 30.17 52.08 16.44
CA THR A 303 31.61 51.91 16.18
C THR A 303 32.26 53.23 15.73
N PRO A 304 33.27 53.71 16.47
CA PRO A 304 34.18 54.75 16.00
C PRO A 304 35.65 54.29 15.99
N SER A 305 36.42 54.69 14.97
CA SER A 305 37.83 54.31 14.81
C SER A 305 38.80 55.48 15.03
N SER A 306 39.65 55.38 16.08
CA SER A 306 41.09 55.78 16.11
C SER A 306 41.52 57.24 15.78
N PRO A 307 42.77 57.65 16.11
CA PRO A 307 43.55 57.55 17.36
C PRO A 307 43.97 59.01 17.80
N PRO A 308 45.13 59.36 18.41
CA PRO A 308 46.19 58.61 19.12
C PRO A 308 46.66 59.23 20.48
N THR A 309 47.75 58.64 21.05
CA THR A 309 48.94 59.29 21.67
C THR A 309 49.27 58.99 23.16
N THR A 310 50.46 58.42 23.38
CA THR A 310 51.36 58.47 24.56
C THR A 310 51.01 57.83 25.93
N ALA A 311 51.81 56.81 26.25
CA ALA A 311 52.79 56.76 27.35
C ALA A 311 52.50 56.03 28.69
N ALA A 312 53.25 54.93 28.86
CA ALA A 312 54.06 54.55 30.03
C ALA A 312 53.41 53.87 31.27
N GLU A 313 53.93 52.66 31.54
CA GLU A 313 54.07 52.03 32.86
C GLU A 313 55.24 52.70 33.66
N PRO A 314 55.65 52.27 34.89
CA PRO A 314 55.13 51.18 35.74
C PRO A 314 54.96 51.54 37.23
N GLU A 315 54.46 50.59 38.04
CA GLU A 315 55.20 49.92 39.16
C GLU A 315 54.24 49.20 40.15
N THR A 316 54.77 48.21 40.88
CA THR A 316 54.03 47.39 41.86
C THR A 316 54.47 47.69 43.29
N PRO A 317 53.63 47.42 44.31
CA PRO A 317 54.02 46.32 45.22
C PRO A 317 52.85 45.46 45.77
N LYS A 318 53.24 44.38 46.48
CA LYS A 318 52.37 43.35 47.07
C LYS A 318 51.70 43.79 48.39
N VAL A 319 50.55 43.21 48.71
CA VAL A 319 50.07 42.95 50.09
C VAL A 319 49.53 41.52 50.16
N GLU A 320 49.41 40.97 51.38
CA GLU A 320 49.37 39.53 51.67
C GLU A 320 47.97 38.89 51.66
N ALA A 321 47.94 37.56 51.64
CA ALA A 321 46.72 36.77 51.80
C ALA A 321 46.32 36.64 53.29
N THR A 322 45.01 36.52 53.57
CA THR A 322 44.53 36.02 54.86
C THR A 322 43.27 35.18 54.64
N THR A 323 43.30 33.92 55.05
CA THR A 323 42.18 33.00 54.94
C THR A 323 41.15 33.21 56.05
N ARG A 324 39.87 33.27 55.67
CA ARG A 324 38.76 32.85 56.54
C ARG A 324 37.80 31.98 55.74
N THR A 325 37.51 30.81 56.29
CA THR A 325 36.53 29.87 55.76
C THR A 325 35.11 30.37 56.00
N ALA A 326 34.27 30.18 55.00
CA ALA A 326 32.81 30.15 55.14
C ALA A 326 32.34 28.89 54.39
N GLU A 327 31.61 28.02 55.07
CA GLU A 327 31.10 26.78 54.47
C GLU A 327 30.00 27.10 53.45
N ASN A 328 30.25 26.77 52.19
CA ASN A 328 29.26 26.94 51.13
C ASN A 328 28.69 25.57 50.76
N VAL A 329 27.57 25.20 51.40
CA VAL A 329 26.89 23.92 51.17
C VAL A 329 26.19 23.97 49.82
N ALA A 330 26.91 23.56 48.78
CA ALA A 330 26.31 23.27 47.48
C ALA A 330 25.29 22.12 47.62
N PRO A 331 24.11 22.20 46.99
CA PRO A 331 23.15 21.10 47.01
C PRO A 331 23.68 19.95 46.14
N GLU A 332 24.20 18.90 46.79
CA GLU A 332 24.52 17.63 46.10
C GLU A 332 23.26 17.08 45.42
N SER A 333 23.19 17.19 44.10
CA SER A 333 22.21 16.46 43.30
C SER A 333 22.56 14.98 43.33
N LYS A 334 22.02 14.25 44.33
CA LYS A 334 22.17 12.80 44.48
C LYS A 334 21.47 12.06 43.35
N ALA A 335 22.14 12.01 42.20
CA ALA A 335 21.83 11.10 41.10
C ALA A 335 21.95 9.67 41.63
N THR A 336 20.81 9.10 42.00
CA THR A 336 20.74 7.78 42.61
C THR A 336 21.13 6.76 41.54
N SER A 337 22.28 6.10 41.70
CA SER A 337 22.82 5.17 40.71
C SER A 337 21.86 4.00 40.52
N ILE A 338 21.16 3.97 39.39
CA ILE A 338 20.21 2.90 39.04
C ILE A 338 21.00 1.61 38.84
N ASP A 339 20.71 0.60 39.66
CA ASP A 339 21.19 -0.76 39.44
C ASP A 339 20.42 -1.39 38.26
N TRP A 340 21.01 -1.26 37.06
CA TRP A 340 20.46 -1.80 35.82
C TRP A 340 20.37 -3.33 35.79
N SER A 341 20.92 -4.07 36.77
CA SER A 341 20.72 -5.52 36.88
C SER A 341 19.32 -5.89 37.38
N GLN A 342 18.68 -5.01 38.15
CA GLN A 342 17.33 -5.20 38.70
C GLN A 342 16.23 -4.62 37.81
N VAL A 343 16.59 -3.86 36.76
CA VAL A 343 15.63 -3.24 35.83
C VAL A 343 15.22 -4.26 34.75
N PRO A 344 13.92 -4.55 34.57
CA PRO A 344 13.45 -5.46 33.53
C PRO A 344 13.91 -5.06 32.12
N ALA A 345 14.41 -6.02 31.34
CA ALA A 345 14.92 -5.79 30.00
C ALA A 345 13.87 -5.22 29.01
N ILE A 346 12.58 -5.48 29.28
CA ILE A 346 11.42 -4.98 28.52
C ILE A 346 10.54 -4.18 29.50
N PRO A 347 10.14 -2.93 29.19
CA PRO A 347 9.32 -2.13 30.08
C PRO A 347 7.88 -2.67 30.17
N ALA A 348 7.35 -2.74 31.40
CA ALA A 348 6.01 -3.29 31.67
C ALA A 348 4.85 -2.38 31.22
N HIS A 349 5.13 -1.09 30.96
CA HIS A 349 4.20 -0.12 30.38
C HIS A 349 4.97 0.84 29.47
N VAL A 350 4.34 1.28 28.38
CA VAL A 350 4.81 2.36 27.49
C VAL A 350 3.63 3.22 27.04
N PRO A 351 3.76 4.56 26.93
CA PRO A 351 2.69 5.41 26.39
C PRO A 351 2.29 5.02 24.95
N TYR A 352 3.28 4.80 24.07
CA TYR A 352 3.08 4.47 22.66
C TYR A 352 3.77 3.14 22.30
N LEU A 353 3.00 2.18 21.78
CA LEU A 353 3.49 0.86 21.34
C LEU A 353 3.27 0.66 19.83
N LEU A 354 4.34 0.50 19.05
CA LEU A 354 4.27 0.26 17.61
C LEU A 354 4.65 -1.20 17.30
N ILE A 355 3.78 -1.93 16.60
CA ILE A 355 3.94 -3.36 16.31
C ILE A 355 4.37 -3.55 14.85
N GLY A 356 5.57 -4.07 14.64
CA GLY A 356 6.28 -4.09 13.36
C GLY A 356 7.30 -2.95 13.29
N ALA A 357 8.50 -3.23 12.75
CA ALA A 357 9.63 -2.28 12.70
C ALA A 357 9.89 -1.69 11.30
N GLY A 358 8.87 -1.62 10.44
CA GLY A 358 8.99 -1.08 9.08
C GLY A 358 8.74 0.44 8.95
N THR A 359 8.79 0.93 7.70
CA THR A 359 8.55 2.34 7.29
C THR A 359 7.37 3.02 8.00
N ALA A 360 6.25 2.32 8.17
CA ALA A 360 5.06 2.92 8.81
C ALA A 360 5.27 3.20 10.31
N SER A 361 5.94 2.32 11.05
CA SER A 361 6.33 2.59 12.45
C SER A 361 7.39 3.68 12.54
N PHE A 362 8.33 3.72 11.58
CA PHE A 362 9.34 4.78 11.50
C PHE A 362 8.71 6.17 11.36
N ALA A 363 7.84 6.34 10.37
CA ALA A 363 7.12 7.59 10.15
C ALA A 363 6.18 7.94 11.32
N ALA A 364 5.56 6.93 11.95
CA ALA A 364 4.72 7.12 13.14
C ALA A 364 5.51 7.61 14.35
N PHE A 365 6.62 6.97 14.73
CA PHE A 365 7.38 7.42 15.91
C PHE A 365 8.00 8.80 15.70
N ARG A 366 8.48 9.12 14.48
CA ARG A 366 8.95 10.48 14.18
C ARG A 366 7.83 11.49 14.34
N SER A 367 6.63 11.22 13.80
CA SER A 367 5.50 12.14 13.95
C SER A 367 4.97 12.24 15.39
N ILE A 368 5.07 11.18 16.19
CA ILE A 368 4.75 11.21 17.63
C ILE A 368 5.78 12.10 18.35
N ARG A 369 7.08 11.87 18.15
CA ARG A 369 8.16 12.64 18.78
C ARG A 369 8.18 14.12 18.37
N SER A 370 7.71 14.45 17.17
CA SER A 370 7.53 15.85 16.72
C SER A 370 6.32 16.56 17.36
N ALA A 371 5.27 15.82 17.74
CA ALA A 371 4.09 16.38 18.41
C ALA A 371 4.20 16.35 19.94
N ASP A 372 4.93 15.37 20.48
CA ASP A 372 5.22 15.16 21.90
C ASP A 372 6.73 14.89 22.07
N PRO A 373 7.54 15.94 22.31
CA PRO A 373 8.99 15.82 22.51
C PRO A 373 9.40 15.05 23.77
N LYS A 374 8.45 14.60 24.61
CA LYS A 374 8.71 13.72 25.77
C LYS A 374 8.12 12.31 25.60
N ALA A 375 7.50 12.00 24.47
CA ALA A 375 6.94 10.68 24.18
C ALA A 375 7.98 9.57 24.36
N GLN A 376 7.60 8.54 25.12
CA GLN A 376 8.30 7.27 25.21
C GLN A 376 7.63 6.30 24.23
N VAL A 377 8.33 5.91 23.17
CA VAL A 377 7.81 5.05 22.10
C VAL A 377 8.60 3.75 22.06
N LEU A 378 7.91 2.61 22.11
CA LEU A 378 8.51 1.29 21.91
C LEU A 378 8.02 0.68 20.61
N VAL A 379 8.96 0.38 19.71
CA VAL A 379 8.75 -0.41 18.49
C VAL A 379 9.09 -1.86 18.81
N VAL A 380 8.23 -2.81 18.43
CA VAL A 380 8.46 -4.25 18.61
C VAL A 380 8.47 -4.92 17.24
N GLY A 381 9.58 -5.56 16.85
CA GLY A 381 9.77 -6.16 15.54
C GLY A 381 10.20 -7.62 15.62
N GLU A 382 9.64 -8.47 14.74
CA GLU A 382 10.04 -9.89 14.65
C GLU A 382 11.37 -10.09 13.92
N GLU A 383 11.77 -9.15 13.06
CA GLU A 383 13.11 -9.10 12.44
C GLU A 383 14.18 -8.66 13.46
N ASN A 384 15.43 -9.08 13.26
CA ASN A 384 16.57 -8.75 14.15
C ASN A 384 17.21 -7.37 13.86
N TYR A 385 16.47 -6.45 13.23
CA TYR A 385 16.99 -5.21 12.67
C TYR A 385 16.26 -3.97 13.19
N ILE A 386 16.97 -2.85 13.32
CA ILE A 386 16.36 -1.53 13.49
C ILE A 386 15.67 -1.09 12.18
N PRO A 387 14.69 -0.16 12.21
CA PRO A 387 13.91 0.21 11.03
C PRO A 387 14.73 0.64 9.81
N TYR A 388 14.37 0.08 8.65
CA TYR A 388 15.05 0.27 7.38
C TYR A 388 14.08 0.39 6.19
N MET A 389 14.56 1.01 5.11
CA MET A 389 13.81 1.16 3.86
C MET A 389 13.95 -0.07 2.96
N ARG A 390 12.85 -0.58 2.42
CA ARG A 390 12.86 -1.81 1.60
C ARG A 390 13.22 -1.64 0.10
N PRO A 391 12.97 -0.50 -0.59
CA PRO A 391 13.24 -0.39 -2.03
C PRO A 391 14.67 -0.75 -2.49
N PRO A 392 15.76 -0.41 -1.77
CA PRO A 392 17.13 -0.74 -2.21
C PRO A 392 17.45 -2.24 -2.26
N LEU A 393 16.70 -3.09 -1.53
CA LEU A 393 16.93 -4.55 -1.50
C LEU A 393 16.77 -5.22 -2.87
N SER A 394 16.03 -4.60 -3.80
CA SER A 394 15.79 -5.10 -5.16
C SER A 394 16.43 -4.20 -6.24
N LYS A 395 17.16 -3.17 -5.80
CA LYS A 395 17.71 -2.10 -6.63
C LYS A 395 19.17 -1.88 -6.28
N GLU A 396 19.54 -0.70 -5.76
CA GLU A 396 20.91 -0.18 -5.73
C GLU A 396 21.93 -1.08 -5.02
N LEU A 397 21.51 -1.92 -4.05
CA LEU A 397 22.40 -2.88 -3.39
C LEU A 397 22.99 -3.93 -4.35
N TRP A 398 22.31 -4.25 -5.45
CA TRP A 398 22.81 -5.19 -6.47
C TRP A 398 23.72 -4.54 -7.53
N PHE A 399 23.73 -3.20 -7.61
CA PHE A 399 24.52 -2.43 -8.58
C PHE A 399 25.86 -1.94 -7.99
N SER A 400 26.19 -2.34 -6.75
CA SER A 400 27.44 -1.98 -6.06
C SER A 400 28.47 -3.09 -6.17
N GLU A 401 29.61 -2.80 -6.81
CA GLU A 401 30.79 -3.68 -6.79
C GLU A 401 31.51 -3.70 -5.43
N ASP A 402 31.24 -2.71 -4.56
CA ASP A 402 31.79 -2.66 -3.21
C ASP A 402 31.07 -3.66 -2.28
N LYS A 403 31.59 -4.89 -2.23
CA LYS A 403 31.13 -5.94 -1.30
C LYS A 403 31.20 -5.52 0.19
N SER A 404 32.08 -4.58 0.56
CA SER A 404 32.17 -4.08 1.94
C SER A 404 30.99 -3.16 2.28
N ALA A 405 30.65 -2.22 1.38
CA ALA A 405 29.45 -1.40 1.50
C ALA A 405 28.18 -2.28 1.55
N VAL A 406 28.03 -3.22 0.62
CA VAL A 406 26.87 -4.11 0.52
C VAL A 406 26.70 -4.98 1.79
N LYS A 407 27.79 -5.56 2.32
CA LYS A 407 27.75 -6.34 3.58
C LYS A 407 27.26 -5.51 4.77
N ASN A 408 27.66 -4.23 4.81
CA ASN A 408 27.23 -3.23 5.79
C ASN A 408 25.86 -2.58 5.45
N LEU A 409 25.18 -3.06 4.41
CA LEU A 409 23.87 -2.58 3.92
C LEU A 409 23.87 -1.07 3.56
N LYS A 410 25.02 -0.63 3.05
CA LYS A 410 25.21 0.66 2.38
C LYS A 410 25.13 0.45 0.87
N PHE A 411 24.54 1.41 0.18
CA PHE A 411 24.42 1.41 -1.28
C PHE A 411 24.78 2.79 -1.82
N LYS A 412 25.19 2.85 -3.09
CA LYS A 412 25.28 4.12 -3.83
C LYS A 412 23.97 4.35 -4.56
N GLN A 413 23.36 5.51 -4.36
CA GLN A 413 22.23 5.95 -5.19
C GLN A 413 22.71 6.14 -6.64
N TRP A 414 21.81 6.29 -7.62
CA TRP A 414 22.20 6.42 -9.04
C TRP A 414 23.16 7.59 -9.35
N ASN A 415 23.24 8.63 -8.51
CA ASN A 415 24.24 9.70 -8.59
C ASN A 415 25.59 9.41 -7.89
N GLY A 416 25.85 8.15 -7.51
CA GLY A 416 27.06 7.69 -6.82
C GLY A 416 27.13 7.98 -5.32
N LYS A 417 26.22 8.77 -4.74
CA LYS A 417 26.21 9.13 -3.31
C LYS A 417 25.84 7.93 -2.43
N GLU A 418 26.67 7.63 -1.43
CA GLU A 418 26.41 6.56 -0.46
C GLU A 418 25.21 6.89 0.46
N ARG A 419 24.38 5.88 0.76
CA ARG A 419 23.32 5.91 1.76
C ARG A 419 23.26 4.59 2.53
N SER A 420 22.80 4.64 3.78
CA SER A 420 22.43 3.46 4.58
C SER A 420 21.02 3.00 4.24
N ILE A 421 20.75 1.69 4.30
CA ILE A 421 19.37 1.17 4.27
C ILE A 421 18.57 1.53 5.54
N PHE A 422 19.26 1.69 6.67
CA PHE A 422 18.64 2.03 7.95
C PHE A 422 18.24 3.50 7.96
N PHE A 423 17.03 3.80 8.45
CA PHE A 423 16.50 5.17 8.42
C PHE A 423 17.24 6.14 9.34
N GLU A 424 17.80 5.65 10.45
CA GLU A 424 18.58 6.40 11.43
C GLU A 424 19.72 5.52 11.95
N PRO A 425 20.87 6.08 12.39
CA PRO A 425 21.91 5.33 13.08
C PRO A 425 21.40 4.71 14.39
N GLU A 426 21.97 3.57 14.80
CA GLU A 426 21.56 2.84 16.01
C GLU A 426 21.61 3.70 17.29
N ALA A 427 22.57 4.63 17.37
CA ALA A 427 22.73 5.57 18.48
C ALA A 427 21.55 6.55 18.69
N PHE A 428 20.59 6.64 17.76
CA PHE A 428 19.36 7.43 17.92
C PHE A 428 18.29 6.68 18.73
N TYR A 429 18.49 5.39 18.99
CA TYR A 429 17.55 4.55 19.74
C TYR A 429 18.03 4.31 21.18
N VAL A 430 17.08 4.32 22.11
CA VAL A 430 17.31 4.05 23.52
C VAL A 430 17.12 2.55 23.79
N GLU A 431 17.95 1.92 24.62
CA GLU A 431 17.70 0.55 25.08
C GLU A 431 16.30 0.44 25.74
N PRO A 432 15.47 -0.59 25.43
CA PRO A 432 14.12 -0.70 25.98
C PRO A 432 14.04 -0.61 27.52
N LYS A 433 15.03 -1.15 28.24
CA LYS A 433 15.13 -1.06 29.71
C LYS A 433 15.37 0.36 30.25
N LYS A 434 16.01 1.22 29.45
CA LYS A 434 16.35 2.61 29.78
C LYS A 434 15.25 3.61 29.41
N LEU A 435 14.33 3.25 28.51
CA LEU A 435 13.28 4.12 27.99
C LEU A 435 12.41 4.80 29.08
N PRO A 436 11.94 4.10 30.13
CA PRO A 436 11.10 4.72 31.16
C PRO A 436 11.82 5.81 31.97
N TYR A 437 13.15 5.79 31.97
CA TYR A 437 14.01 6.64 32.79
C TYR A 437 14.62 7.82 32.00
N GLN A 438 14.29 7.98 30.72
CA GLN A 438 14.73 9.14 29.93
C GLN A 438 13.89 10.37 30.23
N GLU A 439 14.52 11.45 30.71
CA GLU A 439 13.88 12.74 31.06
C GLU A 439 13.11 13.39 29.90
N ASN A 440 13.63 13.19 28.68
CA ASN A 440 13.07 13.70 27.43
C ASN A 440 12.38 12.59 26.60
N GLY A 441 12.08 11.45 27.22
CA GLY A 441 11.55 10.27 26.53
C GLY A 441 12.52 9.71 25.49
N GLY A 442 11.99 9.10 24.43
CA GLY A 442 12.81 8.57 23.34
C GLY A 442 12.08 7.52 22.52
N VAL A 443 12.84 6.84 21.67
CA VAL A 443 12.35 5.71 20.86
C VAL A 443 13.23 4.50 21.14
N SER A 444 12.63 3.36 21.43
CA SER A 444 13.31 2.08 21.58
C SER A 444 12.84 1.10 20.52
N VAL A 445 13.75 0.25 20.05
CA VAL A 445 13.40 -0.91 19.21
C VAL A 445 13.68 -2.18 20.01
N LEU A 446 12.70 -3.08 20.00
CA LEU A 446 12.76 -4.41 20.57
C LEU A 446 12.66 -5.42 19.41
N SER A 447 13.81 -5.68 18.81
CA SER A 447 14.01 -6.58 17.67
C SER A 447 13.98 -8.06 18.08
N GLY A 448 13.70 -8.97 17.14
CA GLY A 448 13.64 -10.41 17.39
C GLY A 448 12.48 -10.86 18.29
N ARG A 449 11.41 -10.07 18.42
CA ARG A 449 10.24 -10.38 19.27
C ARG A 449 8.92 -10.16 18.50
N LYS A 450 8.02 -11.15 18.49
CA LYS A 450 6.70 -11.07 17.87
C LYS A 450 5.61 -10.79 18.90
N VAL A 451 4.71 -9.85 18.59
CA VAL A 451 3.44 -9.68 19.34
C VAL A 451 2.43 -10.70 18.81
N VAL A 452 1.99 -11.62 19.67
CA VAL A 452 1.10 -12.73 19.30
C VAL A 452 -0.37 -12.49 19.67
N LYS A 453 -0.64 -11.52 20.55
CA LYS A 453 -1.99 -11.07 20.91
C LYS A 453 -1.99 -9.61 21.34
N LEU A 454 -3.07 -8.90 21.01
CA LEU A 454 -3.43 -7.59 21.52
C LEU A 454 -4.78 -7.66 22.24
N ASP A 455 -4.88 -7.06 23.43
CA ASP A 455 -6.14 -6.86 24.16
C ASP A 455 -6.38 -5.36 24.27
N ALA A 456 -7.16 -4.81 23.32
CA ALA A 456 -7.46 -3.39 23.27
C ALA A 456 -8.18 -2.89 24.54
N SER A 457 -9.05 -3.72 25.13
CA SER A 457 -9.84 -3.38 26.32
C SER A 457 -8.98 -3.19 27.57
N LYS A 458 -7.98 -4.05 27.77
CA LYS A 458 -7.02 -3.96 28.89
C LYS A 458 -5.79 -3.12 28.54
N ARG A 459 -5.67 -2.71 27.28
CA ARG A 459 -4.48 -2.10 26.66
C ARG A 459 -3.22 -2.91 26.93
N GLN A 460 -3.25 -4.19 26.55
CA GLN A 460 -2.14 -5.14 26.76
C GLN A 460 -1.72 -5.81 25.45
N ALA A 461 -0.41 -5.81 25.17
CA ALA A 461 0.20 -6.63 24.13
C ALA A 461 0.94 -7.81 24.78
N TYR A 462 0.83 -8.99 24.17
CA TYR A 462 1.46 -10.22 24.63
C TYR A 462 2.51 -10.65 23.61
N LEU A 463 3.76 -10.83 24.05
CA LEU A 463 4.86 -11.33 23.22
C LEU A 463 4.87 -12.86 23.16
N ASP A 464 5.54 -13.40 22.15
CA ASP A 464 5.76 -14.85 21.94
C ASP A 464 6.31 -15.62 23.16
N ASN A 465 7.06 -14.97 24.06
CA ASN A 465 7.62 -15.54 25.29
C ASN A 465 6.69 -15.39 26.51
N GLY A 466 5.49 -14.86 26.34
CA GLY A 466 4.54 -14.57 27.42
C GLY A 466 4.77 -13.25 28.16
N THR A 467 5.79 -12.44 27.83
CA THR A 467 5.93 -11.09 28.38
C THR A 467 4.73 -10.22 27.98
N VAL A 468 4.18 -9.47 28.94
CA VAL A 468 3.03 -8.58 28.73
C VAL A 468 3.46 -7.13 28.86
N ILE A 469 3.18 -6.33 27.83
CA ILE A 469 3.44 -4.89 27.80
C ILE A 469 2.09 -4.17 27.88
N LYS A 470 1.88 -3.34 28.90
CA LYS A 470 0.75 -2.39 28.91
C LYS A 470 1.05 -1.22 27.98
N TYR A 471 0.01 -0.66 27.35
CA TYR A 471 0.15 0.55 26.55
C TYR A 471 -0.98 1.54 26.81
N ASP A 472 -0.84 2.77 26.32
CA ASP A 472 -1.97 3.71 26.25
C ASP A 472 -2.52 3.81 24.83
N LYS A 473 -1.64 3.95 23.83
CA LYS A 473 -1.98 3.96 22.40
C LYS A 473 -1.09 2.99 21.61
N CYS A 474 -1.66 2.30 20.63
CA CYS A 474 -0.95 1.29 19.84
C CYS A 474 -1.12 1.48 18.33
N LEU A 475 -0.07 1.18 17.56
CA LEU A 475 -0.09 1.07 16.11
C LEU A 475 0.19 -0.38 15.68
N ILE A 476 -0.60 -0.90 14.76
CA ILE A 476 -0.29 -2.12 14.01
C ILE A 476 0.30 -1.72 12.65
N ALA A 477 1.57 -2.05 12.45
CA ALA A 477 2.34 -1.78 11.25
C ALA A 477 3.11 -3.04 10.81
N THR A 478 2.44 -4.20 10.93
CA THR A 478 3.00 -5.54 10.67
C THR A 478 3.32 -5.82 9.20
N GLY A 479 2.98 -4.91 8.29
CA GLY A 479 3.22 -5.03 6.85
C GLY A 479 2.54 -6.26 6.25
N GLY A 480 3.29 -7.05 5.50
CA GLY A 480 2.85 -8.31 4.92
C GLY A 480 3.99 -9.26 4.60
N LYS A 481 3.64 -10.52 4.43
CA LYS A 481 4.51 -11.65 4.08
C LYS A 481 4.40 -12.00 2.60
N PRO A 482 5.48 -12.45 1.93
CA PRO A 482 5.41 -12.91 0.55
C PRO A 482 4.39 -14.03 0.35
N LYS A 483 3.73 -14.02 -0.81
CA LYS A 483 3.02 -15.18 -1.33
C LYS A 483 4.02 -16.20 -1.83
N ASN A 484 3.86 -17.45 -1.42
CA ASN A 484 4.53 -18.60 -2.03
C ASN A 484 3.57 -19.29 -3.01
N LEU A 485 4.11 -19.97 -4.02
CA LEU A 485 3.31 -20.79 -4.91
C LEU A 485 2.89 -22.09 -4.21
N PRO A 486 1.63 -22.56 -4.35
CA PRO A 486 1.16 -23.78 -3.71
C PRO A 486 1.92 -25.06 -4.06
N ILE A 487 2.67 -25.07 -5.18
CA ILE A 487 3.54 -26.19 -5.57
C ILE A 487 4.86 -26.16 -4.77
N LEU A 488 5.54 -25.01 -4.73
CA LEU A 488 6.78 -24.83 -3.96
C LEU A 488 6.56 -24.98 -2.45
N SER A 489 5.42 -24.50 -1.93
CA SER A 489 5.05 -24.70 -0.52
C SER A 489 4.69 -26.14 -0.13
N LYS A 490 4.67 -27.06 -1.09
CA LYS A 490 4.40 -28.51 -0.91
C LYS A 490 5.54 -29.39 -1.40
N ALA A 491 6.60 -28.80 -1.97
CA ALA A 491 7.83 -29.51 -2.28
C ALA A 491 8.56 -29.91 -0.98
N GLY A 492 9.62 -30.71 -1.11
CA GLY A 492 10.43 -31.08 0.05
C GLY A 492 11.21 -29.90 0.64
N SER A 493 11.81 -30.11 1.82
CA SER A 493 12.68 -29.12 2.46
C SER A 493 13.91 -28.79 1.61
N ASP A 494 14.38 -29.75 0.84
CA ASP A 494 15.44 -29.67 -0.16
C ASP A 494 15.18 -28.62 -1.26
N VAL A 495 13.94 -28.54 -1.75
CA VAL A 495 13.51 -27.48 -2.68
C VAL A 495 13.29 -26.15 -1.96
N ALA A 496 12.79 -26.19 -0.72
CA ALA A 496 12.56 -24.98 0.09
C ALA A 496 13.87 -24.26 0.47
N GLU A 497 14.93 -24.99 0.81
CA GLU A 497 16.29 -24.46 1.07
C GLU A 497 16.87 -23.74 -0.16
N LYS A 498 16.49 -24.18 -1.37
CA LYS A 498 16.83 -23.55 -2.66
C LYS A 498 15.77 -22.59 -3.20
N THR A 499 14.87 -22.08 -2.35
CA THR A 499 13.79 -21.14 -2.74
C THR A 499 13.73 -19.92 -1.82
N THR A 500 14.07 -18.73 -2.34
CA THR A 500 13.94 -17.46 -1.61
C THR A 500 12.59 -16.78 -1.88
N LEU A 501 11.89 -16.39 -0.81
CA LEU A 501 10.69 -15.53 -0.87
C LEU A 501 11.08 -14.09 -0.53
N PHE A 502 11.28 -13.23 -1.54
CA PHE A 502 12.05 -11.99 -1.35
C PHE A 502 11.29 -10.84 -0.65
N ARG A 503 11.73 -10.40 0.54
CA ARG A 503 11.08 -9.34 1.34
C ARG A 503 12.01 -8.45 2.18
N ASN A 504 13.07 -9.01 2.76
CA ASN A 504 13.81 -8.48 3.91
C ASN A 504 15.34 -8.58 3.75
N ILE A 505 16.09 -8.07 4.74
CA ILE A 505 17.57 -8.06 4.74
C ILE A 505 18.19 -9.47 4.71
N ASP A 506 17.60 -10.43 5.42
CA ASP A 506 18.08 -11.81 5.46
C ASP A 506 17.80 -12.55 4.14
N ASP A 507 16.67 -12.26 3.48
CA ASP A 507 16.39 -12.78 2.12
C ASP A 507 17.41 -12.26 1.11
N PHE A 508 17.76 -10.96 1.19
CA PHE A 508 18.80 -10.34 0.37
C PHE A 508 20.17 -10.99 0.62
N ARG A 509 20.59 -11.11 1.89
CA ARG A 509 21.87 -11.72 2.28
C ARG A 509 21.96 -13.20 1.92
N SER A 510 20.85 -13.94 2.05
CA SER A 510 20.76 -15.35 1.65
C SER A 510 20.87 -15.50 0.13
N LEU A 511 20.13 -14.69 -0.64
CA LEU A 511 20.16 -14.75 -2.10
C LEU A 511 21.52 -14.34 -2.65
N ASP A 512 22.11 -13.23 -2.19
CA ASP A 512 23.41 -12.77 -2.68
C ASP A 512 24.52 -13.81 -2.41
N LYS A 513 24.51 -14.43 -1.23
CA LYS A 513 25.40 -15.55 -0.88
C LYS A 513 25.21 -16.76 -1.80
N HIS A 514 23.97 -17.23 -2.01
CA HIS A 514 23.72 -18.36 -2.91
C HIS A 514 24.15 -18.07 -4.35
N LEU A 515 24.09 -16.80 -4.77
CA LEU A 515 24.56 -16.32 -6.07
C LEU A 515 26.07 -16.06 -6.15
N GLU A 516 26.87 -16.39 -5.12
CA GLU A 516 28.34 -16.46 -5.26
C GLU A 516 28.81 -17.80 -5.86
N GLU A 517 28.01 -18.88 -5.73
CA GLU A 517 28.33 -20.23 -6.22
C GLU A 517 27.36 -20.75 -7.30
N ALA A 518 26.14 -20.20 -7.40
CA ALA A 518 25.14 -20.60 -8.38
C ALA A 518 25.52 -20.19 -9.82
N LYS A 519 25.29 -21.10 -10.77
CA LYS A 519 25.42 -20.85 -12.22
C LYS A 519 24.08 -20.54 -12.89
N SER A 520 22.97 -20.72 -12.19
CA SER A 520 21.62 -20.59 -12.76
C SER A 520 20.58 -20.27 -11.70
N VAL A 521 19.71 -19.29 -11.98
CA VAL A 521 18.64 -18.85 -11.09
C VAL A 521 17.33 -18.61 -11.85
N ALA A 522 16.19 -19.07 -11.32
CA ALA A 522 14.87 -18.79 -11.87
C ALA A 522 14.07 -17.85 -10.95
N ILE A 523 13.66 -16.70 -11.49
CA ILE A 523 12.75 -15.76 -10.84
C ILE A 523 11.33 -16.08 -11.32
N ILE A 524 10.44 -16.46 -10.40
CA ILE A 524 9.04 -16.77 -10.73
C ILE A 524 8.17 -15.57 -10.32
N GLY A 525 7.64 -14.87 -11.32
CA GLY A 525 6.81 -13.68 -11.17
C GLY A 525 7.23 -12.53 -12.11
N GLY A 526 6.30 -12.09 -12.95
CA GLY A 526 6.49 -10.99 -13.89
C GLY A 526 6.20 -9.61 -13.30
N GLY A 527 5.88 -9.48 -12.01
CA GLY A 527 5.58 -8.19 -11.37
C GLY A 527 6.81 -7.28 -11.23
N PHE A 528 6.60 -6.05 -10.73
CA PHE A 528 7.67 -5.06 -10.56
C PHE A 528 8.87 -5.62 -9.78
N LEU A 529 8.67 -6.15 -8.57
CA LEU A 529 9.74 -6.75 -7.77
C LEU A 529 10.49 -7.89 -8.49
N GLY A 530 9.78 -8.75 -9.22
CA GLY A 530 10.40 -9.84 -9.99
C GLY A 530 11.23 -9.32 -11.16
N SER A 531 10.80 -8.21 -11.77
CA SER A 531 11.48 -7.58 -12.91
C SER A 531 12.66 -6.70 -12.46
N GLU A 532 12.56 -6.05 -11.30
CA GLU A 532 13.67 -5.36 -10.63
C GLU A 532 14.80 -6.34 -10.33
N LEU A 533 14.47 -7.47 -9.71
CA LEU A 533 15.43 -8.56 -9.46
C LEU A 533 15.95 -9.18 -10.76
N ALA A 534 15.13 -9.28 -11.82
CA ALA A 534 15.59 -9.76 -13.12
C ALA A 534 16.64 -8.82 -13.73
N CYS A 535 16.39 -7.51 -13.79
CA CYS A 535 17.38 -6.53 -14.26
C CYS A 535 18.65 -6.53 -13.37
N ALA A 536 18.49 -6.56 -12.05
CA ALA A 536 19.61 -6.57 -11.10
C ALA A 536 20.51 -7.82 -11.26
N LEU A 537 19.93 -9.01 -11.35
CA LEU A 537 20.69 -10.24 -11.54
C LEU A 537 21.19 -10.42 -12.97
N GLY A 538 20.43 -9.95 -13.97
CA GLY A 538 20.89 -9.82 -15.35
C GLY A 538 22.14 -8.96 -15.44
N LYS A 539 22.16 -7.82 -14.75
CA LYS A 539 23.35 -6.97 -14.66
C LYS A 539 24.53 -7.68 -13.98
N LYS A 540 24.29 -8.42 -12.90
CA LYS A 540 25.31 -9.26 -12.23
C LYS A 540 25.86 -10.36 -13.17
N SER A 541 25.04 -10.92 -14.06
CA SER A 541 25.45 -11.93 -15.05
C SER A 541 26.37 -11.41 -16.17
N GLN A 542 26.47 -10.09 -16.35
CA GLN A 542 27.42 -9.51 -17.31
C GLN A 542 28.87 -9.57 -16.80
N SER A 543 29.09 -9.85 -15.51
CA SER A 543 30.40 -10.03 -14.87
C SER A 543 30.60 -11.36 -14.14
N HIS A 544 29.57 -12.22 -14.08
CA HIS A 544 29.58 -13.52 -13.40
C HIS A 544 28.94 -14.61 -14.28
N ASP A 545 29.41 -15.86 -14.18
CA ASP A 545 28.89 -17.03 -14.92
C ASP A 545 27.53 -17.50 -14.36
N LEU A 546 26.49 -16.65 -14.49
CA LEU A 546 25.16 -16.82 -13.90
C LEU A 546 24.06 -16.67 -14.95
N LYS A 547 23.39 -17.76 -15.34
CA LYS A 547 22.23 -17.71 -16.23
C LYS A 547 20.96 -17.37 -15.47
N VAL A 548 20.40 -16.19 -15.72
CA VAL A 548 19.14 -15.71 -15.11
C VAL A 548 17.94 -16.04 -16.01
N TYR A 549 16.91 -16.66 -15.42
CA TYR A 549 15.61 -16.90 -16.05
C TYR A 549 14.52 -16.10 -15.33
N GLN A 550 13.52 -15.60 -16.06
CA GLN A 550 12.29 -15.05 -15.46
C GLN A 550 11.06 -15.74 -16.06
N LEU A 551 10.22 -16.33 -15.20
CA LEU A 551 9.09 -17.19 -15.58
C LEU A 551 7.78 -16.60 -15.07
N PHE A 552 6.76 -16.44 -15.94
CA PHE A 552 5.44 -15.98 -15.53
C PHE A 552 4.31 -16.29 -16.53
N PRO A 553 3.04 -16.39 -16.09
CA PRO A 553 1.89 -16.72 -16.94
C PRO A 553 1.38 -15.56 -17.81
N GLU A 554 1.71 -14.32 -17.49
CA GLU A 554 1.37 -13.15 -18.31
C GLU A 554 2.09 -13.18 -19.67
N SER A 555 1.56 -12.46 -20.67
CA SER A 555 2.19 -12.29 -21.99
C SER A 555 3.47 -11.45 -21.96
N GLY A 556 3.67 -10.66 -20.91
CA GLY A 556 4.84 -9.82 -20.69
C GLY A 556 4.97 -9.32 -19.25
N ASN A 557 6.12 -8.72 -18.95
CA ASN A 557 6.43 -8.11 -17.65
C ASN A 557 5.36 -7.09 -17.26
N MET A 558 4.94 -7.14 -15.99
CA MET A 558 3.84 -6.38 -15.38
C MET A 558 2.50 -6.42 -16.16
N GLY A 559 2.22 -7.45 -16.95
CA GLY A 559 1.00 -7.54 -17.80
C GLY A 559 -0.36 -7.54 -17.09
N LYS A 560 -0.40 -7.53 -15.74
CA LYS A 560 -1.61 -7.25 -14.91
C LYS A 560 -1.84 -5.76 -14.62
N VAL A 561 -0.85 -4.92 -14.91
CA VAL A 561 -0.84 -3.48 -14.66
C VAL A 561 -0.67 -2.75 -15.99
N LEU A 562 0.41 -3.06 -16.73
CA LEU A 562 0.74 -2.43 -18.00
C LEU A 562 -0.16 -2.95 -19.13
N PRO A 563 -0.67 -2.08 -20.03
CA PRO A 563 -1.19 -2.48 -21.33
C PRO A 563 -0.13 -3.20 -22.17
N GLU A 564 -0.60 -4.01 -23.13
CA GLU A 564 0.22 -4.94 -23.92
C GLU A 564 1.48 -4.31 -24.54
N TYR A 565 1.35 -3.14 -25.20
CA TYR A 565 2.49 -2.44 -25.80
C TYR A 565 3.64 -2.23 -24.81
N LEU A 566 3.36 -1.60 -23.66
CA LEU A 566 4.40 -1.27 -22.69
C LEU A 566 4.86 -2.53 -21.94
N SER A 567 3.98 -3.51 -21.72
CA SER A 567 4.35 -4.81 -21.15
C SER A 567 5.36 -5.57 -22.04
N LEU A 568 5.14 -5.60 -23.35
CA LEU A 568 6.05 -6.22 -24.32
C LEU A 568 7.35 -5.40 -24.51
N TRP A 569 7.28 -4.07 -24.44
CA TRP A 569 8.46 -3.20 -24.39
C TRP A 569 9.33 -3.52 -23.17
N THR A 570 8.75 -3.55 -21.96
CA THR A 570 9.50 -3.89 -20.74
C THR A 570 10.05 -5.31 -20.80
N THR A 571 9.31 -6.26 -21.38
CA THR A 571 9.79 -7.65 -21.59
C THR A 571 11.03 -7.68 -22.49
N SER A 572 11.05 -6.85 -23.53
CA SER A 572 12.20 -6.72 -24.44
C SER A 572 13.39 -6.05 -23.76
N MET A 573 13.14 -5.05 -22.92
CA MET A 573 14.16 -4.38 -22.11
C MET A 573 14.78 -5.33 -21.08
N VAL A 574 13.99 -6.10 -20.31
CA VAL A 574 14.52 -7.08 -19.35
C VAL A 574 15.35 -8.17 -20.06
N LYS A 575 14.95 -8.59 -21.28
CA LYS A 575 15.77 -9.48 -22.12
C LYS A 575 17.11 -8.85 -22.54
N SER A 576 17.16 -7.54 -22.75
CA SER A 576 18.39 -6.84 -23.16
C SER A 576 19.47 -6.78 -22.07
N GLU A 577 19.09 -6.91 -20.78
CA GLU A 577 20.05 -7.08 -19.67
C GLU A 577 20.64 -8.51 -19.58
N GLY A 578 20.27 -9.42 -20.49
CA GLY A 578 20.75 -10.81 -20.56
C GLY A 578 19.80 -11.87 -20.01
N VAL A 579 18.63 -11.47 -19.50
CA VAL A 579 17.67 -12.38 -18.85
C VAL A 579 16.89 -13.22 -19.85
N ASP A 580 16.78 -14.52 -19.54
CA ASP A 580 15.94 -15.46 -20.27
C ASP A 580 14.47 -15.35 -19.82
N VAL A 581 13.75 -14.37 -20.38
CA VAL A 581 12.35 -14.11 -20.01
C VAL A 581 11.38 -14.99 -20.81
N GLN A 582 10.68 -15.86 -20.09
CA GLN A 582 9.71 -16.84 -20.56
C GLN A 582 8.28 -16.42 -20.15
N PRO A 583 7.55 -15.68 -21.00
CA PRO A 583 6.13 -15.35 -20.78
C PRO A 583 5.21 -16.53 -21.10
N GLY A 584 3.97 -16.48 -20.59
CA GLY A 584 2.95 -17.51 -20.82
C GLY A 584 3.19 -18.87 -20.12
N VAL A 585 4.23 -18.96 -19.28
CA VAL A 585 4.60 -20.22 -18.62
C VAL A 585 4.13 -20.31 -17.17
N SER A 586 4.03 -21.52 -16.63
CA SER A 586 3.73 -21.76 -15.21
C SER A 586 4.35 -23.07 -14.74
N VAL A 587 4.98 -23.01 -13.57
CA VAL A 587 5.56 -24.18 -12.89
C VAL A 587 4.44 -25.12 -12.44
N GLN A 588 4.47 -26.36 -12.93
CA GLN A 588 3.54 -27.44 -12.59
C GLN A 588 4.09 -28.32 -11.46
N THR A 589 5.39 -28.63 -11.50
CA THR A 589 6.09 -29.36 -10.44
C THR A 589 7.45 -28.73 -10.14
N ALA A 590 7.97 -28.99 -8.94
CA ALA A 590 9.31 -28.59 -8.52
C ALA A 590 9.91 -29.69 -7.64
N VAL A 591 11.07 -30.21 -8.02
CA VAL A 591 11.77 -31.31 -7.31
C VAL A 591 13.28 -31.04 -7.28
N LEU A 592 13.98 -31.53 -6.24
CA LEU A 592 15.45 -31.53 -6.28
C LEU A 592 15.94 -32.73 -7.12
N LYS A 593 16.86 -32.45 -8.03
CA LYS A 593 17.54 -33.43 -8.88
C LYS A 593 18.97 -32.95 -9.12
N ASP A 594 19.96 -33.81 -8.89
CA ASP A 594 21.39 -33.49 -9.14
C ASP A 594 21.86 -32.17 -8.50
N ASN A 595 21.36 -31.89 -7.28
CA ASN A 595 21.56 -30.63 -6.52
C ASN A 595 21.01 -29.35 -7.19
N LYS A 596 20.14 -29.48 -8.20
CA LYS A 596 19.37 -28.40 -8.83
C LYS A 596 17.88 -28.56 -8.52
N VAL A 597 17.15 -27.46 -8.52
CA VAL A 597 15.68 -27.47 -8.57
C VAL A 597 15.26 -27.64 -10.03
N SER A 598 14.65 -28.79 -10.34
CA SER A 598 14.04 -29.08 -11.63
C SER A 598 12.60 -28.57 -11.62
N LEU A 599 12.26 -27.70 -12.56
CA LEU A 599 10.96 -27.05 -12.69
C LEU A 599 10.26 -27.51 -13.97
N GLU A 600 9.27 -28.40 -13.86
CA GLU A 600 8.43 -28.76 -15.01
C GLU A 600 7.41 -27.65 -15.29
N LEU A 601 7.30 -27.24 -16.55
CA LEU A 601 6.45 -26.13 -16.99
C LEU A 601 5.20 -26.62 -17.72
N ASN A 602 4.14 -25.80 -17.71
CA ASN A 602 2.86 -26.01 -18.41
C ASN A 602 2.97 -26.29 -19.93
N ASN A 603 4.10 -25.96 -20.56
CA ASN A 603 4.38 -26.23 -21.97
C ASN A 603 5.05 -27.59 -22.22
N GLY A 604 5.33 -28.39 -21.18
CA GLY A 604 6.01 -29.69 -21.27
C GLY A 604 7.54 -29.62 -21.29
N THR A 605 8.14 -28.43 -21.16
CA THR A 605 9.59 -28.28 -20.94
C THR A 605 9.93 -28.39 -19.45
N SER A 606 11.17 -28.78 -19.12
CA SER A 606 11.72 -28.67 -17.77
C SER A 606 12.94 -27.75 -17.75
N LEU A 607 13.15 -27.08 -16.62
CA LEU A 607 14.25 -26.15 -16.39
C LEU A 607 14.96 -26.49 -15.07
N ASP A 608 16.24 -26.88 -15.15
CA ASP A 608 17.07 -27.26 -14.00
C ASP A 608 17.94 -26.06 -13.55
N VAL A 609 17.63 -25.43 -12.40
CA VAL A 609 18.37 -24.26 -11.85
C VAL A 609 18.99 -24.53 -10.48
N ASP A 610 20.04 -23.79 -10.11
CA ASP A 610 20.70 -23.96 -8.80
C ASP A 610 19.89 -23.36 -7.64
N HIS A 611 19.13 -22.28 -7.91
CA HIS A 611 18.30 -21.57 -6.94
C HIS A 611 17.03 -20.96 -7.57
N VAL A 612 15.98 -20.76 -6.77
CA VAL A 612 14.70 -20.18 -7.18
C VAL A 612 14.37 -18.93 -6.34
N VAL A 613 13.79 -17.91 -6.96
CA VAL A 613 13.29 -16.70 -6.30
C VAL A 613 11.81 -16.52 -6.63
N VAL A 614 10.96 -16.28 -5.63
CA VAL A 614 9.51 -16.13 -5.82
C VAL A 614 9.08 -14.68 -5.54
N ALA A 615 8.44 -14.05 -6.53
CA ALA A 615 8.04 -12.64 -6.50
C ALA A 615 6.56 -12.47 -6.93
N VAL A 616 5.67 -13.33 -6.41
CA VAL A 616 4.24 -13.41 -6.82
C VAL A 616 3.27 -12.59 -5.94
N GLY A 617 3.77 -11.51 -5.31
CA GLY A 617 3.01 -10.57 -4.48
C GLY A 617 3.02 -10.88 -2.99
N LEU A 618 2.18 -10.18 -2.22
CA LEU A 618 2.16 -10.16 -0.76
C LEU A 618 0.79 -10.56 -0.18
N ASP A 619 0.77 -11.09 1.04
CA ASP A 619 -0.42 -11.12 1.90
C ASP A 619 -0.18 -10.26 3.16
N PRO A 620 -1.14 -9.43 3.59
CA PRO A 620 -0.98 -8.58 4.77
C PRO A 620 -0.91 -9.42 6.06
N ASN A 621 -0.05 -9.01 7.00
CA ASN A 621 0.23 -9.75 8.23
C ASN A 621 -0.88 -9.54 9.29
N THR A 622 -2.01 -10.20 9.05
CA THR A 622 -3.24 -10.11 9.84
C THR A 622 -3.38 -11.19 10.92
N GLU A 623 -2.34 -12.00 11.17
CA GLU A 623 -2.34 -13.10 12.16
C GLU A 623 -2.81 -12.65 13.55
N LEU A 624 -2.38 -11.45 13.96
CA LEU A 624 -2.76 -10.79 15.21
C LEU A 624 -4.28 -10.53 15.32
N ALA A 625 -5.02 -10.38 14.22
CA ALA A 625 -6.45 -10.09 14.24
C ALA A 625 -7.26 -11.19 14.92
N LYS A 626 -6.92 -12.47 14.67
CA LYS A 626 -7.64 -13.63 15.19
C LYS A 626 -7.54 -13.78 16.71
N THR A 627 -6.37 -13.49 17.28
CA THR A 627 -6.14 -13.55 18.73
C THR A 627 -6.65 -12.30 19.47
N SER A 628 -6.88 -11.21 18.73
CA SER A 628 -7.19 -9.88 19.27
C SER A 628 -8.61 -9.38 18.99
N GLY A 629 -9.40 -10.11 18.19
CA GLY A 629 -10.79 -9.76 17.86
C GLY A 629 -10.91 -8.51 16.97
N LEU A 630 -10.01 -8.34 16.00
CA LEU A 630 -10.01 -7.22 15.05
C LEU A 630 -10.62 -7.63 13.69
N GLU A 631 -11.27 -6.69 13.00
CA GLU A 631 -11.88 -6.93 11.68
C GLU A 631 -10.80 -6.92 10.58
N VAL A 632 -10.89 -7.87 9.66
CA VAL A 632 -10.04 -7.99 8.46
C VAL A 632 -10.95 -7.96 7.24
N ASP A 633 -10.55 -7.25 6.18
CA ASP A 633 -11.29 -7.22 4.92
C ASP A 633 -11.10 -8.55 4.17
N ASP A 634 -12.21 -9.21 3.84
CA ASP A 634 -12.24 -10.51 3.19
C ASP A 634 -11.90 -10.46 1.69
N LYS A 635 -12.14 -9.31 1.05
CA LYS A 635 -11.91 -9.10 -0.38
C LYS A 635 -10.51 -8.60 -0.69
N PHE A 636 -10.01 -7.63 0.06
CA PHE A 636 -8.73 -6.94 -0.19
C PHE A 636 -7.61 -7.37 0.75
N GLY A 637 -7.94 -8.09 1.82
CA GLY A 637 -7.05 -8.37 2.94
C GLY A 637 -6.76 -7.13 3.79
N GLY A 638 -6.12 -7.34 4.93
CA GLY A 638 -5.67 -6.27 5.84
C GLY A 638 -6.71 -5.90 6.88
N PHE A 639 -6.25 -5.32 8.00
CA PHE A 639 -7.13 -4.87 9.07
C PHE A 639 -7.99 -3.70 8.58
N ARG A 640 -9.29 -3.75 8.86
CA ARG A 640 -10.19 -2.64 8.54
C ARG A 640 -10.02 -1.49 9.53
N VAL A 641 -9.92 -0.29 8.99
CA VAL A 641 -9.82 0.96 9.77
C VAL A 641 -10.88 1.99 9.37
N ASN A 642 -11.17 2.95 10.24
CA ASN A 642 -11.97 4.13 9.89
C ASN A 642 -11.15 5.16 9.09
N SER A 643 -11.72 6.34 8.84
CA SER A 643 -11.06 7.44 8.13
C SER A 643 -9.80 7.96 8.83
N GLU A 644 -9.69 7.82 10.16
CA GLU A 644 -8.57 8.29 10.99
C GLU A 644 -7.52 7.19 11.23
N LEU A 645 -7.61 6.09 10.48
CA LEU A 645 -6.78 4.88 10.56
C LEU A 645 -6.94 4.07 11.86
N GLU A 646 -8.02 4.28 12.63
CA GLU A 646 -8.34 3.48 13.83
C GLU A 646 -8.99 2.14 13.47
N ALA A 647 -8.54 1.06 14.11
CA ALA A 647 -9.27 -0.19 14.26
C ALA A 647 -10.05 -0.25 15.60
N ARG A 648 -9.57 0.44 16.64
CA ARG A 648 -10.24 0.67 17.95
C ARG A 648 -9.84 2.07 18.46
N SER A 649 -10.51 2.59 19.50
CA SER A 649 -10.29 3.95 20.03
C SER A 649 -8.86 4.26 20.53
N ASN A 650 -8.02 3.23 20.64
CA ASN A 650 -6.61 3.33 21.01
C ASN A 650 -5.69 2.42 20.17
N VAL A 651 -6.17 1.90 19.02
CA VAL A 651 -5.40 1.01 18.13
C VAL A 651 -5.56 1.48 16.69
N TRP A 652 -4.47 1.96 16.10
CA TRP A 652 -4.38 2.37 14.69
C TRP A 652 -3.74 1.28 13.82
N VAL A 653 -3.88 1.37 12.49
CA VAL A 653 -3.18 0.49 11.52
C VAL A 653 -2.63 1.31 10.35
N ALA A 654 -1.38 1.04 9.94
CA ALA A 654 -0.70 1.74 8.85
C ALA A 654 0.16 0.81 7.97
N GLY A 655 0.56 1.29 6.78
CA GLY A 655 1.33 0.51 5.80
C GLY A 655 0.56 -0.67 5.20
N ASP A 656 1.27 -1.64 4.62
CA ASP A 656 0.72 -2.76 3.82
C ASP A 656 -0.40 -3.57 4.52
N ALA A 657 -0.45 -3.50 5.86
CA ALA A 657 -1.42 -4.19 6.72
C ALA A 657 -2.80 -3.52 6.76
N ALA A 658 -2.93 -2.23 6.40
CA ALA A 658 -4.16 -1.47 6.54
C ALA A 658 -5.08 -1.57 5.32
N CYS A 659 -6.30 -2.05 5.52
CA CYS A 659 -7.40 -1.89 4.57
C CYS A 659 -8.15 -0.58 4.90
N PHE A 660 -7.68 0.53 4.33
CA PHE A 660 -8.25 1.86 4.55
C PHE A 660 -9.41 2.13 3.59
N TYR A 661 -10.05 3.29 3.77
CA TYR A 661 -11.09 3.79 2.85
C TYR A 661 -10.52 4.95 2.04
N ASP A 662 -10.20 4.71 0.78
CA ASP A 662 -9.81 5.73 -0.18
C ASP A 662 -11.01 6.62 -0.53
N ILE A 663 -10.83 7.94 -0.46
CA ILE A 663 -11.89 8.94 -0.65
C ILE A 663 -12.54 8.90 -2.06
N LYS A 664 -11.84 8.39 -3.07
CA LYS A 664 -12.35 8.21 -4.44
C LYS A 664 -12.70 6.76 -4.76
N LEU A 665 -11.92 5.81 -4.22
CA LEU A 665 -11.92 4.41 -4.68
C LEU A 665 -12.54 3.42 -3.68
N GLY A 666 -12.92 3.86 -2.48
CA GLY A 666 -13.55 3.04 -1.44
C GLY A 666 -12.55 2.17 -0.67
N ARG A 667 -12.99 1.02 -0.15
CA ARG A 667 -12.09 0.09 0.55
C ARG A 667 -10.96 -0.36 -0.37
N ARG A 668 -9.71 -0.15 0.05
CA ARG A 668 -8.51 -0.67 -0.62
C ARG A 668 -7.37 -0.93 0.35
N ARG A 669 -6.37 -1.67 -0.13
CA ARG A 669 -5.07 -1.91 0.51
C ARG A 669 -3.99 -1.72 -0.56
N VAL A 670 -2.83 -1.15 -0.23
CA VAL A 670 -1.71 -0.99 -1.17
C VAL A 670 -0.36 -1.27 -0.51
N GLU A 671 0.62 -1.63 -1.33
CA GLU A 671 1.97 -2.07 -0.92
C GLU A 671 3.02 -1.01 -1.29
N HIS A 672 2.73 0.26 -1.00
CA HIS A 672 3.53 1.41 -1.44
C HIS A 672 4.37 1.99 -0.30
N HIS A 673 5.60 2.41 -0.60
CA HIS A 673 6.44 3.14 0.36
C HIS A 673 5.79 4.47 0.81
N ASP A 674 5.29 5.26 -0.14
CA ASP A 674 4.54 6.50 0.12
C ASP A 674 3.29 6.25 0.99
N HIS A 675 2.53 5.17 0.76
CA HIS A 675 1.43 4.77 1.65
C HIS A 675 1.94 4.53 3.07
N ALA A 676 3.01 3.75 3.25
CA ALA A 676 3.56 3.45 4.55
C ALA A 676 4.07 4.70 5.28
N VAL A 677 4.80 5.59 4.59
CA VAL A 677 5.25 6.88 5.16
C VAL A 677 4.05 7.72 5.58
N VAL A 678 3.10 8.02 4.68
CA VAL A 678 2.04 8.99 4.96
C VAL A 678 0.97 8.44 5.90
N SER A 679 0.63 7.15 5.82
CA SER A 679 -0.30 6.51 6.78
C SER A 679 0.32 6.35 8.16
N GLY A 680 1.62 5.99 8.25
CA GLY A 680 2.36 5.94 9.51
C GLY A 680 2.45 7.32 10.16
N ARG A 681 2.85 8.34 9.38
CA ARG A 681 2.89 9.75 9.78
C ARG A 681 1.52 10.22 10.31
N LEU A 682 0.43 9.95 9.59
CA LEU A 682 -0.92 10.31 10.03
C LEU A 682 -1.34 9.56 11.31
N ALA A 683 -1.13 8.25 11.38
CA ALA A 683 -1.43 7.47 12.57
C ALA A 683 -0.66 8.01 13.80
N GLY A 684 0.61 8.40 13.63
CA GLY A 684 1.38 9.09 14.66
C GLY A 684 0.78 10.43 15.10
N GLN A 685 0.26 11.24 14.17
CA GLN A 685 -0.47 12.48 14.51
C GLN A 685 -1.77 12.20 15.25
N ASN A 686 -2.54 11.20 14.83
CA ASN A 686 -3.82 10.86 15.49
C ASN A 686 -3.58 10.23 16.87
N MET A 687 -2.53 9.42 17.02
CA MET A 687 -2.02 8.98 18.32
C MET A 687 -1.56 10.16 19.19
N ALA A 688 -1.02 11.24 18.62
CA ALA A 688 -0.75 12.49 19.35
C ALA A 688 -2.00 13.37 19.58
N GLY A 689 -3.19 12.98 19.09
CA GLY A 689 -4.47 13.65 19.31
C GLY A 689 -4.97 14.55 18.18
N ALA A 690 -4.41 14.44 16.96
CA ALA A 690 -4.71 15.35 15.86
C ALA A 690 -6.10 15.20 15.20
N GLY A 691 -6.74 14.03 15.29
CA GLY A 691 -8.11 13.81 14.78
C GLY A 691 -8.28 13.98 13.26
N LYS A 692 -7.31 13.54 12.44
CA LYS A 692 -7.23 13.82 11.00
C LYS A 692 -7.55 12.60 10.14
N ALA A 693 -8.32 12.81 9.07
CA ALA A 693 -8.66 11.76 8.10
C ALA A 693 -7.57 11.50 7.04
N TYR A 694 -7.46 10.25 6.58
CA TYR A 694 -6.56 9.83 5.50
C TYR A 694 -7.18 10.11 4.12
N TRP A 695 -6.83 11.27 3.54
CA TRP A 695 -7.25 11.65 2.19
C TRP A 695 -6.13 11.57 1.14
N HIS A 696 -5.00 10.94 1.49
CA HIS A 696 -3.82 10.89 0.63
C HIS A 696 -4.00 9.88 -0.51
N GLN A 697 -3.87 10.35 -1.75
CA GLN A 697 -3.82 9.49 -2.93
C GLN A 697 -2.39 8.97 -3.10
N SER A 698 -2.18 7.76 -2.61
CA SER A 698 -0.83 7.17 -2.55
C SER A 698 -0.31 6.74 -3.91
N MET A 699 0.96 7.10 -4.18
CA MET A 699 1.73 6.73 -5.38
C MET A 699 2.58 5.48 -5.15
N PHE A 700 3.01 4.86 -6.24
CA PHE A 700 4.00 3.78 -6.33
C PHE A 700 5.11 4.19 -7.31
N TRP A 701 6.31 3.61 -7.18
CA TRP A 701 7.34 3.68 -8.21
C TRP A 701 8.14 2.38 -8.33
N SER A 702 8.78 2.17 -9.47
CA SER A 702 9.71 1.07 -9.75
C SER A 702 10.81 1.54 -10.68
N ASP A 703 12.07 1.33 -10.28
CA ASP A 703 13.27 1.63 -11.08
C ASP A 703 13.85 0.29 -11.55
N LEU A 704 13.86 0.02 -12.86
CA LEU A 704 14.52 -1.13 -13.47
C LEU A 704 15.96 -0.76 -13.84
N GLY A 705 16.78 -0.55 -12.79
CA GLY A 705 18.10 0.06 -12.91
C GLY A 705 18.05 1.58 -13.16
N PRO A 706 19.18 2.21 -13.52
CA PRO A 706 19.31 3.67 -13.60
C PRO A 706 18.55 4.33 -14.78
N ASN A 707 18.15 3.54 -15.79
CA ASN A 707 17.70 4.06 -17.09
C ASN A 707 16.18 4.02 -17.32
N VAL A 708 15.43 3.24 -16.52
CA VAL A 708 14.01 2.97 -16.76
C VAL A 708 13.23 3.07 -15.45
N GLY A 709 12.35 4.05 -15.34
CA GLY A 709 11.46 4.25 -14.20
C GLY A 709 9.99 4.21 -14.58
N TYR A 710 9.17 3.73 -13.64
CA TYR A 710 7.72 3.81 -13.69
C TYR A 710 7.20 4.45 -12.41
N GLU A 711 6.17 5.28 -12.51
CA GLU A 711 5.36 5.72 -11.36
C GLU A 711 3.89 5.41 -11.59
N ALA A 712 3.13 5.16 -10.54
CA ALA A 712 1.71 4.82 -10.67
C ALA A 712 0.85 5.35 -9.52
N ILE A 713 -0.41 5.67 -9.82
CA ILE A 713 -1.38 6.17 -8.84
C ILE A 713 -2.83 5.82 -9.24
N GLY A 714 -3.69 5.59 -8.26
CA GLY A 714 -5.10 5.22 -8.47
C GLY A 714 -5.30 3.71 -8.66
N ILE A 715 -6.18 3.31 -9.57
CA ILE A 715 -6.38 1.91 -10.00
C ILE A 715 -5.65 1.71 -11.34
N VAL A 716 -4.52 1.03 -11.30
CA VAL A 716 -3.73 0.64 -12.48
C VAL A 716 -3.87 -0.87 -12.70
N ASP A 717 -4.78 -1.24 -13.60
CA ASP A 717 -5.19 -2.62 -13.87
C ASP A 717 -5.38 -2.76 -15.39
N SER A 718 -4.65 -3.67 -16.02
CA SER A 718 -4.61 -3.82 -17.48
C SER A 718 -5.91 -4.37 -18.09
N SER A 719 -6.88 -4.80 -17.27
CA SER A 719 -8.22 -5.18 -17.72
C SER A 719 -9.17 -3.99 -17.91
N LEU A 720 -8.78 -2.78 -17.47
CA LEU A 720 -9.52 -1.55 -17.71
C LEU A 720 -9.22 -1.00 -19.12
N PRO A 721 -10.18 -0.28 -19.75
CA PRO A 721 -9.87 0.52 -20.93
C PRO A 721 -8.78 1.56 -20.60
N THR A 722 -7.74 1.61 -21.42
CA THR A 722 -6.61 2.54 -21.25
C THR A 722 -6.36 3.41 -22.47
N VAL A 723 -5.90 4.64 -22.25
CA VAL A 723 -5.34 5.51 -23.29
C VAL A 723 -3.88 5.78 -22.93
N GLY A 724 -2.96 5.30 -23.77
CA GLY A 724 -1.53 5.58 -23.66
C GLY A 724 -1.11 6.65 -24.66
N VAL A 725 -0.34 7.64 -24.20
CA VAL A 725 0.28 8.67 -25.04
C VAL A 725 1.78 8.62 -24.79
N PHE A 726 2.57 8.47 -25.86
CA PHE A 726 4.00 8.15 -25.80
C PHE A 726 4.83 9.15 -26.61
N ALA A 727 6.12 9.26 -26.26
CA ALA A 727 7.09 10.09 -26.95
C ALA A 727 8.50 9.47 -26.88
N LYS A 728 9.41 9.99 -27.71
CA LYS A 728 10.85 9.77 -27.58
C LYS A 728 11.33 10.31 -26.22
N ALA A 729 12.29 9.64 -25.59
CA ALA A 729 12.91 10.10 -24.34
C ALA A 729 14.13 10.97 -24.61
N THR A 730 14.35 11.95 -23.74
CA THR A 730 15.60 12.71 -23.64
C THR A 730 16.50 12.09 -22.58
N GLU A 731 17.78 12.47 -22.52
CA GLU A 731 18.74 12.01 -21.50
C GLU A 731 18.27 12.27 -20.04
N LYS A 732 17.41 13.28 -19.86
CA LYS A 732 16.85 13.70 -18.56
C LYS A 732 15.69 12.81 -18.09
N ASP A 733 15.09 12.03 -19.00
CA ASP A 733 13.91 11.22 -18.73
C ASP A 733 14.30 9.84 -18.14
N THR A 734 15.22 9.84 -17.15
CA THR A 734 15.77 8.61 -16.52
C THR A 734 15.79 8.71 -14.98
N PRO A 735 15.65 7.58 -14.26
CA PRO A 735 15.85 7.55 -12.80
C PRO A 735 17.20 8.15 -12.34
N GLN A 736 18.28 7.92 -13.09
CA GLN A 736 19.59 8.50 -12.77
C GLN A 736 19.58 10.02 -12.83
N ALA A 737 19.10 10.62 -13.93
CA ALA A 737 19.05 12.07 -14.07
C ALA A 737 18.20 12.75 -12.98
N VAL A 738 17.13 12.09 -12.51
CA VAL A 738 16.32 12.56 -11.37
C VAL A 738 17.12 12.53 -10.06
N VAL A 739 17.85 11.45 -9.78
CA VAL A 739 18.70 11.35 -8.57
C VAL A 739 19.88 12.33 -8.61
N GLU A 740 20.43 12.62 -9.79
CA GLU A 740 21.47 13.64 -9.99
C GLU A 740 20.92 15.06 -9.75
N ALA A 741 19.74 15.37 -10.30
CA ALA A 741 19.11 16.69 -10.14
C ALA A 741 18.56 16.97 -8.72
N THR A 742 18.16 15.94 -7.98
CA THR A 742 17.51 16.08 -6.66
C THR A 742 18.39 15.67 -5.46
N GLY A 743 19.39 14.81 -5.69
CA GLY A 743 20.19 14.18 -4.64
C GLY A 743 19.56 12.95 -3.97
N GLU A 744 18.36 12.54 -4.37
CA GLU A 744 17.45 11.65 -3.60
C GLU A 744 16.93 10.44 -4.43
N GLY A 745 17.03 9.24 -3.86
CA GLY A 745 16.66 7.97 -4.49
C GLY A 745 15.19 7.53 -4.31
N LEU A 746 14.51 7.97 -3.25
CA LEU A 746 13.13 7.60 -2.95
C LEU A 746 12.19 8.55 -3.70
N ARG A 747 11.62 8.10 -4.84
CA ARG A 747 10.73 8.94 -5.69
C ARG A 747 9.56 9.57 -4.92
N SER A 748 9.08 8.92 -3.85
CA SER A 748 8.07 9.50 -2.97
C SER A 748 8.49 10.83 -2.30
N GLU A 749 9.78 11.03 -2.05
CA GLU A 749 10.32 12.24 -1.41
C GLU A 749 10.57 13.35 -2.46
N THR A 750 10.95 12.98 -3.69
CA THR A 750 11.05 13.93 -4.81
C THR A 750 9.67 14.42 -5.25
N GLU A 751 8.68 13.53 -5.39
CA GLU A 751 7.30 13.89 -5.76
C GLU A 751 6.52 14.61 -4.64
N GLU A 752 6.83 14.39 -3.35
CA GLU A 752 6.29 15.21 -2.25
C GLU A 752 6.90 16.63 -2.26
N SER A 753 8.08 16.81 -2.85
CA SER A 753 8.78 18.10 -2.99
C SER A 753 8.48 18.83 -4.32
N ALA A 754 7.96 18.12 -5.33
CA ALA A 754 7.75 18.64 -6.68
C ALA A 754 6.66 19.73 -6.73
N LYS A 755 7.01 20.92 -7.24
CA LYS A 755 6.04 21.99 -7.48
C LYS A 755 5.23 21.70 -8.75
N PRO A 756 3.89 21.82 -8.74
CA PRO A 756 3.07 21.62 -9.93
C PRO A 756 3.28 22.77 -10.93
N SER A 757 4.23 22.59 -11.85
CA SER A 757 4.50 23.54 -12.93
C SER A 757 3.59 23.30 -14.13
N MET A 758 2.68 24.23 -14.39
CA MET A 758 1.85 24.25 -15.60
C MET A 758 2.54 25.08 -16.68
N VAL A 759 3.51 24.47 -17.38
CA VAL A 759 4.14 25.07 -18.56
C VAL A 759 3.14 25.03 -19.74
N PRO A 760 2.99 26.10 -20.53
CA PRO A 760 2.17 26.06 -21.75
C PRO A 760 2.68 25.02 -22.74
N ALA A 761 1.77 24.29 -23.36
CA ALA A 761 2.13 23.18 -24.23
C ALA A 761 2.58 23.63 -25.63
N ALA A 762 3.61 22.96 -26.16
CA ALA A 762 3.89 22.96 -27.59
C ALA A 762 2.83 22.16 -28.37
N GLN A 763 2.82 22.28 -29.69
CA GLN A 763 1.94 21.49 -30.55
C GLN A 763 2.34 20.01 -30.55
N LEU A 764 1.35 19.12 -30.68
CA LEU A 764 1.56 17.70 -30.93
C LEU A 764 2.22 17.54 -32.30
N ALA A 765 3.43 16.97 -32.33
CA ALA A 765 3.98 16.39 -33.54
C ALA A 765 3.16 15.15 -33.94
N THR A 766 2.94 14.94 -35.24
CA THR A 766 2.40 13.68 -35.74
C THR A 766 3.45 12.58 -35.62
N PRO A 767 3.13 11.41 -35.03
CA PRO A 767 4.10 10.34 -34.84
C PRO A 767 4.51 9.72 -36.18
N ASP A 768 5.82 9.51 -36.38
CA ASP A 768 6.34 8.71 -37.48
C ASP A 768 6.11 7.21 -37.23
N ALA A 769 6.15 6.40 -38.31
CA ALA A 769 5.86 4.97 -38.23
C ALA A 769 6.98 4.11 -37.58
N ASP A 770 8.20 4.65 -37.46
CA ASP A 770 9.40 3.96 -36.95
C ASP A 770 9.81 4.43 -35.53
N GLU A 771 8.86 4.90 -34.71
CA GLU A 771 9.20 5.49 -33.41
C GLU A 771 9.50 4.49 -32.29
N ASN A 772 10.78 4.37 -31.97
CA ASN A 772 11.27 3.93 -30.65
C ASN A 772 10.88 4.97 -29.58
N PHE A 773 9.64 4.89 -29.07
CA PHE A 773 9.25 5.62 -27.86
C PHE A 773 10.11 5.23 -26.66
N GLY A 774 10.32 6.18 -25.75
CA GLY A 774 11.12 5.99 -24.53
C GLY A 774 10.48 6.55 -23.26
N LYS A 775 9.38 7.31 -23.37
CA LYS A 775 8.59 7.83 -22.25
C LYS A 775 7.10 7.90 -22.59
N GLY A 776 6.23 8.00 -21.58
CA GLY A 776 4.79 8.16 -21.80
C GLY A 776 3.94 8.26 -20.54
N VAL A 777 2.66 8.54 -20.76
CA VAL A 777 1.57 8.52 -19.75
C VAL A 777 0.48 7.57 -20.20
N ILE A 778 -0.06 6.78 -19.26
CA ILE A 778 -1.18 5.86 -19.48
C ILE A 778 -2.30 6.19 -18.50
N PHE A 779 -3.46 6.56 -19.03
CA PHE A 779 -4.69 6.81 -18.28
C PHE A 779 -5.54 5.54 -18.26
N TYR A 780 -5.99 5.13 -17.06
CA TYR A 780 -6.87 3.98 -16.85
C TYR A 780 -8.28 4.47 -16.58
N LEU A 781 -9.26 3.96 -17.33
CA LEU A 781 -10.60 4.53 -17.39
C LEU A 781 -11.65 3.62 -16.78
N ARG A 782 -12.67 4.22 -16.17
CA ARG A 782 -13.94 3.58 -15.83
C ARG A 782 -15.06 4.56 -16.12
N ASP A 783 -16.03 4.14 -16.92
CA ASP A 783 -17.19 4.98 -17.30
C ASP A 783 -16.76 6.36 -17.85
N LYS A 784 -15.77 6.37 -18.76
CA LYS A 784 -14.99 7.52 -19.29
C LYS A 784 -14.10 8.27 -18.29
N VAL A 785 -14.27 8.13 -16.98
CA VAL A 785 -13.49 8.86 -15.96
C VAL A 785 -12.12 8.22 -15.72
N VAL A 786 -11.07 9.04 -15.62
CA VAL A 786 -9.73 8.57 -15.21
C VAL A 786 -9.74 8.11 -13.74
N VAL A 787 -9.48 6.81 -13.53
CA VAL A 787 -9.40 6.17 -12.21
C VAL A 787 -7.98 5.72 -11.83
N GLY A 788 -7.05 5.71 -12.79
CA GLY A 788 -5.63 5.51 -12.54
C GLY A 788 -4.76 6.24 -13.56
N VAL A 789 -3.52 6.53 -13.18
CA VAL A 789 -2.48 7.08 -14.06
C VAL A 789 -1.19 6.31 -13.82
N LEU A 790 -0.52 5.92 -14.90
CA LEU A 790 0.85 5.39 -14.87
C LEU A 790 1.74 6.29 -15.73
N LEU A 791 2.93 6.56 -15.22
CA LEU A 791 4.01 7.31 -15.85
C LEU A 791 5.15 6.33 -16.16
N TRP A 792 5.74 6.45 -17.34
CA TRP A 792 6.93 5.71 -17.75
C TRP A 792 7.96 6.73 -18.22
N ASN A 793 9.12 6.77 -17.55
CA ASN A 793 10.17 7.76 -17.80
C ASN A 793 9.65 9.22 -17.81
N VAL A 794 8.72 9.52 -16.90
CA VAL A 794 8.15 10.86 -16.69
C VAL A 794 8.08 11.11 -15.19
N PHE A 795 8.82 12.12 -14.72
CA PHE A 795 9.09 12.37 -13.30
C PHE A 795 8.83 13.84 -12.94
N ASN A 796 8.64 14.15 -11.65
CA ASN A 796 8.20 15.47 -11.14
C ASN A 796 6.81 15.88 -11.63
N LYS A 797 5.94 14.87 -11.86
CA LYS A 797 4.59 15.01 -12.46
C LYS A 797 3.48 14.33 -11.66
N MET A 798 3.80 13.62 -10.58
CA MET A 798 2.79 13.00 -9.71
C MET A 798 1.81 14.01 -9.08
N PRO A 799 2.18 15.28 -8.77
CA PRO A 799 1.20 16.30 -8.38
C PRO A 799 0.11 16.55 -9.44
N ILE A 800 0.44 16.40 -10.73
CA ILE A 800 -0.51 16.55 -11.85
C ILE A 800 -1.39 15.29 -11.95
N ALA A 801 -0.81 14.10 -11.85
CA ALA A 801 -1.57 12.84 -11.82
C ALA A 801 -2.56 12.78 -10.63
N ARG A 802 -2.14 13.24 -9.44
CA ARG A 802 -3.02 13.46 -8.27
C ARG A 802 -4.17 14.41 -8.60
N LYS A 803 -3.91 15.54 -9.28
CA LYS A 803 -4.97 16.47 -9.70
C LYS A 803 -5.96 15.82 -10.69
N VAL A 804 -5.49 15.12 -11.72
CA VAL A 804 -6.34 14.43 -12.70
C VAL A 804 -7.32 13.45 -12.02
N LEU A 805 -6.82 12.65 -11.07
CA LEU A 805 -7.65 11.71 -10.29
C LEU A 805 -8.57 12.39 -9.26
N LYS A 806 -8.15 13.52 -8.70
CA LYS A 806 -8.96 14.30 -7.76
C LYS A 806 -10.12 15.00 -8.48
N ASP A 807 -9.86 15.59 -9.62
CA ASP A 807 -10.83 16.35 -10.39
C ASP A 807 -11.78 15.42 -11.16
N GLY A 808 -11.32 14.21 -11.52
CA GLY A 808 -12.14 13.16 -12.13
C GLY A 808 -12.36 13.37 -13.63
N VAL A 809 -11.26 13.68 -14.34
CA VAL A 809 -11.27 14.06 -15.76
C VAL A 809 -11.92 12.97 -16.64
N GLU A 810 -12.79 13.39 -17.56
CA GLU A 810 -13.45 12.53 -18.55
C GLU A 810 -12.63 12.38 -19.83
N SER A 811 -12.79 11.25 -20.52
CA SER A 811 -11.91 10.82 -21.62
C SER A 811 -12.07 11.55 -22.96
N GLU A 812 -12.70 12.71 -23.02
CA GLU A 812 -13.08 13.32 -24.32
C GLU A 812 -11.89 13.96 -25.05
N ASP A 813 -10.87 14.43 -24.33
CA ASP A 813 -9.54 14.67 -24.90
C ASP A 813 -8.40 14.41 -23.90
N LEU A 814 -7.90 13.17 -23.88
CA LEU A 814 -6.75 12.78 -23.07
C LEU A 814 -5.39 13.11 -23.73
N HIS A 815 -5.37 13.55 -24.99
CA HIS A 815 -4.14 14.03 -25.63
C HIS A 815 -3.81 15.45 -25.13
N GLU A 816 -4.82 16.32 -24.98
CA GLU A 816 -4.65 17.61 -24.33
C GLU A 816 -4.25 17.47 -22.84
N VAL A 817 -4.73 16.43 -22.14
CA VAL A 817 -4.30 16.13 -20.77
C VAL A 817 -2.85 15.62 -20.72
N ALA A 818 -2.42 14.83 -21.72
CA ALA A 818 -1.05 14.33 -21.82
C ALA A 818 0.00 15.46 -21.94
N LYS A 819 -0.36 16.61 -22.51
CA LYS A 819 0.52 17.79 -22.61
C LYS A 819 1.08 18.24 -21.27
N LEU A 820 0.31 18.12 -20.19
CA LEU A 820 0.74 18.48 -18.84
C LEU A 820 1.92 17.62 -18.34
N PHE A 821 2.16 16.46 -18.97
CA PHE A 821 3.21 15.50 -18.67
C PHE A 821 4.45 15.62 -19.58
N ASN A 822 4.55 16.67 -20.42
CA ASN A 822 5.66 16.95 -21.34
C ASN A 822 5.89 15.87 -22.42
N ILE A 823 4.83 15.20 -22.88
CA ILE A 823 4.89 14.12 -23.90
C ILE A 823 5.08 14.67 -25.34
N HIS A 824 5.66 15.87 -25.48
CA HIS A 824 5.89 16.58 -26.75
C HIS A 824 7.27 17.25 -26.82
N GLU A 825 8.08 17.15 -25.76
CA GLU A 825 9.48 17.58 -25.78
C GLU A 825 10.32 16.45 -26.40
N THR A 826 10.64 16.64 -27.67
CA THR A 826 11.59 15.86 -28.49
C THR A 826 13.02 16.33 -28.29
#